data_AF-A0A4Z1SLX4-F1
#
_entry.id   AF-A0A4Z1SLX4-F1
#
_cell.length_a   1.000
_cell.length_b   1.000
_cell.length_c   1.000
_cell.angle_alpha   90.00
_cell.angle_beta   90.00
_cell.angle_gamma   90.00
#
_symmetry.space_group_name_H-M   'P 1'
#
loop_
_entity.id
_entity.type
_entity.pdbx_description
1 polymer ?
#
loop_
_entity_poly.entity_id
_entity_poly.type
_entity_poly.pdbx_seq_one_letter_code
_entity_poly.pdbx_strand_id
1 'polypeptide(L)'
;MKRIDSRVSRLVESGAAAHQRSLFLVVGDGAERRVPSLYALLKRVMVERLKVLWCYETKLEVSSSRAKRTRMLERLRRSGQLDEDELTVTAEFFATADITYLHYRDSSRALGTTVHMLIYQDFTSLTPNVLGQTLECVKGGGLVVFLLNNLHSLDELHGAAMRYHSKFANLQTRVTTTDAIANRFVGRFVKLLAYLPRCLVIDDSFTVLPLTQKIKDLMTSLELTDEGREDRDRRFREFRKHQERTTSALHSAFISRCATLDQARLVVQFFDLLDKLAHTRATKTAKLNPDADMVGPGDQRATNAESGSEPKRKRTLRSDDVITKEEVPESSHDSSSDRREDDSVGVDAGTEFLKSCNIHSSTIPICSLIASRGRGKSAALGLLIAILFTREYNNVLISAPAPSNIQTVFEFCIVGLQLLEYREGVDYVVERTGTKAADPIVKIQTRRAVKQMAAYIDPHSLADFCSEVERSTSAIVSFVDAIIIDECAAIPLEVVRRIVEHIEASVLCIISSTCHGYEASGRALSLKLLHSLERNGAARGQPLVKLTLEEPIRYSQDDCLERWGNQLLCLDPTRTLLSPVKEGVDDAEVAPVFPKPETCTLYKVSKDALFSGLPQTELFLQAIWGIFSASHYKNSPNDLILLADNPLHDVFVLCPPITDTSRLPPILCACQVASEGFLRTSVVRNALQHQQRHEGDMISWIVAQHYQQPSFAELGGVRIVRIATSSTYMRGGYGSYVLSQLGRFYRGELYNAIEVGRIDERLRARALQEAEATGKRVEEVLAALRGRVPALLQKLSVVKPSPIAWIGVGFGVTLDLLQFWRRNGFAPVYIRQDVNPTTGEHTVLMLRGVREEGLRLERFTDAFRRRLMHLLRYNLSRLPLEVAFRLLWPENTVTLKEVTDPGAVKALIEPEDVGRIKAFVSHQLDFLAIRDLIPPLAELVFSRRVGPLSLGHVAARLLLGIGLMGMEQKALLQELSLVSDDAFNQADALLCRALELVIPCLEGTMTT
;
A
#
# COMPACT_ATOMS: atom_id res chain seq x y z
N MET A 1 -17.31 -4.45 -48.12
CA MET A 1 -16.12 -4.04 -47.32
C MET A 1 -15.57 -2.68 -47.75
N LYS A 2 -15.72 -1.62 -46.92
CA LYS A 2 -14.88 -0.41 -47.03
C LYS A 2 -13.40 -0.76 -46.74
N ARG A 3 -12.44 -0.12 -47.42
CA ARG A 3 -11.01 -0.37 -47.22
C ARG A 3 -10.56 0.15 -45.85
N ILE A 4 -10.41 -0.76 -44.88
CA ILE A 4 -9.85 -0.46 -43.54
C ILE A 4 -8.51 0.27 -43.72
N ASP A 5 -8.28 1.34 -42.95
CA ASP A 5 -7.03 2.08 -42.97
C ASP A 5 -5.85 1.18 -42.58
N SER A 6 -4.79 1.18 -43.39
CA SER A 6 -3.62 0.31 -43.18
C SER A 6 -2.94 0.51 -41.82
N ARG A 7 -3.12 1.67 -41.19
CA ARG A 7 -2.64 1.98 -39.83
C ARG A 7 -3.29 1.11 -38.76
N VAL A 8 -4.54 0.70 -38.95
CA VAL A 8 -5.26 -0.21 -38.03
C VAL A 8 -4.56 -1.58 -38.01
N SER A 9 -4.37 -2.20 -39.17
CA SER A 9 -3.74 -3.52 -39.29
C SER A 9 -2.28 -3.49 -38.82
N ARG A 10 -1.49 -2.51 -39.30
CA ARG A 10 -0.07 -2.35 -38.92
C ARG A 10 0.12 -2.22 -37.42
N LEU A 11 -0.78 -1.53 -36.70
CA LEU A 11 -0.68 -1.40 -35.25
C LEU A 11 -0.89 -2.75 -34.52
N VAL A 12 -1.85 -3.56 -34.98
CA VAL A 12 -2.11 -4.91 -34.44
C VAL A 12 -0.93 -5.85 -34.74
N GLU A 13 -0.44 -5.83 -35.98
CA GLU A 13 0.70 -6.64 -36.45
C GLU A 13 1.99 -6.29 -35.68
N SER A 14 2.34 -5.00 -35.60
CA SER A 14 3.50 -4.50 -34.85
C SER A 14 3.38 -4.75 -33.34
N GLY A 15 2.19 -4.64 -32.77
CA GLY A 15 1.95 -4.92 -31.35
C GLY A 15 2.21 -6.39 -31.01
N ALA A 16 1.73 -7.31 -31.85
CA ALA A 16 1.94 -8.74 -31.68
C ALA A 16 3.41 -9.16 -31.89
N ALA A 17 4.11 -8.59 -32.89
CA ALA A 17 5.53 -8.83 -33.11
C ALA A 17 6.38 -8.40 -31.90
N ALA A 18 6.21 -7.15 -31.44
CA ALA A 18 6.92 -6.59 -30.30
C ALA A 18 6.44 -7.12 -28.92
N HIS A 19 5.40 -7.96 -28.87
CA HIS A 19 4.74 -8.42 -27.65
C HIS A 19 4.27 -7.26 -26.73
N GLN A 20 3.87 -6.14 -27.33
CA GLN A 20 3.37 -4.93 -26.67
C GLN A 20 1.85 -4.78 -26.86
N ARG A 21 1.17 -4.18 -25.90
CA ARG A 21 -0.28 -3.94 -25.95
C ARG A 21 -0.60 -2.73 -26.82
N SER A 22 -1.71 -2.80 -27.55
CA SER A 22 -2.19 -1.69 -28.39
C SER A 22 -3.59 -1.25 -27.97
N LEU A 23 -3.87 0.05 -28.11
CA LEU A 23 -5.08 0.71 -27.63
C LEU A 23 -5.89 1.32 -28.78
N PHE A 24 -7.18 1.03 -28.79
CA PHE A 24 -8.15 1.64 -29.71
C PHE A 24 -9.23 2.40 -28.93
N LEU A 25 -9.56 3.61 -29.39
CA LEU A 25 -10.77 4.34 -29.01
C LEU A 25 -11.69 4.34 -30.23
N VAL A 26 -12.92 3.85 -30.08
CA VAL A 26 -13.92 3.79 -31.16
C VAL A 26 -15.03 4.77 -30.86
N VAL A 27 -15.22 5.76 -31.73
CA VAL A 27 -16.11 6.92 -31.56
C VAL A 27 -17.28 6.83 -32.54
N GLY A 28 -18.50 6.78 -32.01
CA GLY A 28 -19.73 6.74 -32.81
C GLY A 28 -20.84 5.85 -32.23
N ASP A 29 -22.01 5.89 -32.84
CA ASP A 29 -23.24 5.23 -32.36
C ASP A 29 -23.33 3.74 -32.71
N GLY A 30 -22.38 3.22 -33.49
CA GLY A 30 -22.25 1.81 -33.87
C GLY A 30 -20.91 1.18 -33.47
N ALA A 31 -20.20 1.76 -32.50
CA ALA A 31 -18.85 1.35 -32.12
C ALA A 31 -18.75 -0.13 -31.71
N GLU A 32 -19.80 -0.68 -31.10
CA GLU A 32 -19.90 -2.09 -30.70
C GLU A 32 -19.85 -3.05 -31.92
N ARG A 33 -20.27 -2.56 -33.09
CA ARG A 33 -20.27 -3.31 -34.37
C ARG A 33 -18.88 -3.45 -34.96
N ARG A 34 -17.90 -2.67 -34.50
CA ARG A 34 -16.50 -2.69 -34.99
C ARG A 34 -15.58 -3.61 -34.19
N VAL A 35 -16.00 -4.03 -32.99
CA VAL A 35 -15.30 -5.03 -32.16
C VAL A 35 -15.02 -6.35 -32.92
N PRO A 36 -15.97 -6.96 -33.67
CA PRO A 36 -15.72 -8.22 -34.37
C PRO A 36 -14.66 -8.11 -35.47
N SER A 37 -14.58 -6.96 -36.16
CA SER A 37 -13.56 -6.69 -37.18
C SER A 37 -12.16 -6.53 -36.55
N LEU A 38 -12.05 -5.87 -35.39
CA LEU A 38 -10.80 -5.80 -34.62
C LEU A 38 -10.36 -7.18 -34.11
N TYR A 39 -11.30 -8.00 -33.64
CA TYR A 39 -11.03 -9.39 -33.24
C TYR A 39 -10.55 -10.23 -34.44
N ALA A 40 -11.16 -10.08 -35.62
CA ALA A 40 -10.75 -10.80 -36.82
C ALA A 40 -9.32 -10.41 -37.29
N LEU A 41 -8.93 -9.13 -37.16
CA LEU A 41 -7.55 -8.70 -37.38
C LEU A 41 -6.59 -9.37 -36.37
N LEU A 42 -6.91 -9.33 -35.07
CA LEU A 42 -6.10 -9.97 -34.03
C LEU A 42 -5.97 -11.50 -34.26
N LYS A 43 -7.03 -12.16 -34.74
CA LYS A 43 -7.03 -13.61 -34.97
C LYS A 43 -6.20 -14.06 -36.17
N ARG A 44 -5.94 -13.16 -37.14
CA ARG A 44 -5.01 -13.41 -38.25
C ARG A 44 -3.55 -13.46 -37.78
N VAL A 45 -3.21 -12.68 -36.75
CA VAL A 45 -1.82 -12.59 -36.24
C VAL A 45 -1.56 -13.58 -35.11
N MET A 46 -2.56 -13.89 -34.28
CA MET A 46 -2.42 -14.81 -33.14
C MET A 46 -2.89 -16.24 -33.47
N VAL A 47 -1.98 -17.21 -33.40
CA VAL A 47 -2.27 -18.64 -33.59
C VAL A 47 -3.20 -19.19 -32.50
N GLU A 48 -2.99 -18.79 -31.24
CA GLU A 48 -3.75 -19.23 -30.07
C GLU A 48 -5.26 -18.95 -30.15
N ARG A 49 -6.07 -19.63 -29.31
CA ARG A 49 -7.49 -19.31 -29.15
C ARG A 49 -7.64 -18.03 -28.34
N LEU A 50 -8.19 -16.99 -28.98
CA LEU A 50 -8.40 -15.70 -28.35
C LEU A 50 -9.43 -15.76 -27.23
N LYS A 51 -9.15 -15.00 -26.17
CA LYS A 51 -10.01 -14.78 -25.00
C LYS A 51 -10.35 -13.30 -24.90
N VAL A 52 -11.63 -12.99 -24.74
CA VAL A 52 -12.17 -11.63 -24.75
C VAL A 52 -12.80 -11.33 -23.39
N LEU A 53 -12.43 -10.21 -22.77
CA LEU A 53 -13.06 -9.70 -21.56
C LEU A 53 -13.94 -8.50 -21.91
N TRP A 54 -15.25 -8.63 -21.73
CA TRP A 54 -16.24 -7.59 -22.04
C TRP A 54 -16.75 -6.96 -20.74
N CYS A 55 -16.35 -5.72 -20.48
CA CYS A 55 -16.60 -5.00 -19.23
C CYS A 55 -17.70 -3.93 -19.40
N TYR A 56 -18.72 -3.97 -18.53
CA TYR A 56 -19.93 -3.11 -18.61
C TYR A 56 -20.51 -2.75 -17.22
N GLU A 57 -21.41 -1.76 -17.17
CA GLU A 57 -22.20 -1.35 -15.99
C GLU A 57 -23.70 -1.14 -16.33
N THR A 58 -24.10 -0.94 -17.60
CA THR A 58 -25.51 -0.74 -17.98
C THR A 58 -26.24 -2.01 -18.41
N LYS A 59 -26.32 -2.24 -19.71
CA LYS A 59 -27.01 -3.33 -20.39
C LYS A 59 -26.04 -3.82 -21.45
N LEU A 60 -25.84 -5.13 -21.51
CA LEU A 60 -25.05 -5.75 -22.56
C LEU A 60 -25.68 -5.47 -23.93
N GLU A 61 -25.03 -4.63 -24.73
CA GLU A 61 -25.35 -4.44 -26.16
C GLU A 61 -25.22 -5.78 -26.90
N VAL A 62 -24.13 -6.50 -26.64
CA VAL A 62 -23.93 -7.89 -27.07
C VAL A 62 -24.39 -8.85 -25.98
N SER A 63 -25.56 -9.45 -26.16
CA SER A 63 -26.10 -10.42 -25.19
C SER A 63 -25.22 -11.67 -25.03
N SER A 64 -25.07 -12.15 -23.79
CA SER A 64 -24.36 -13.39 -23.47
C SER A 64 -25.04 -14.65 -24.02
N SER A 65 -26.36 -14.64 -24.22
CA SER A 65 -27.11 -15.82 -24.70
C SER A 65 -26.97 -16.00 -26.22
N ARG A 66 -26.45 -17.15 -26.66
CA ARG A 66 -26.28 -17.52 -28.08
C ARG A 66 -27.58 -17.35 -28.89
N ALA A 67 -28.72 -17.78 -28.34
CA ALA A 67 -30.03 -17.61 -28.98
C ALA A 67 -30.47 -16.14 -29.14
N LYS A 68 -30.06 -15.26 -28.22
CA LYS A 68 -30.29 -13.81 -28.37
C LYS A 68 -29.36 -13.19 -29.43
N ARG A 69 -28.10 -13.65 -29.53
CA ARG A 69 -27.17 -13.25 -30.60
C ARG A 69 -27.68 -13.63 -31.99
N THR A 70 -28.18 -14.86 -32.18
CA THR A 70 -28.76 -15.28 -33.48
C THR A 70 -29.93 -14.38 -33.90
N ARG A 71 -30.86 -14.09 -32.98
CA ARG A 71 -31.99 -13.16 -33.24
C ARG A 71 -31.53 -11.71 -33.50
N MET A 72 -30.39 -11.29 -32.94
CA MET A 72 -29.78 -9.99 -33.20
C MET A 72 -29.19 -9.92 -34.61
N LEU A 73 -28.45 -10.95 -35.04
CA LEU A 73 -27.94 -11.08 -36.42
C LEU A 73 -29.09 -11.11 -37.44
N GLU A 74 -30.14 -11.89 -37.19
CA GLU A 74 -31.35 -11.91 -38.03
C GLU A 74 -32.01 -10.53 -38.14
N ARG A 75 -32.10 -9.78 -37.03
CA ARG A 75 -32.65 -8.42 -37.03
C ARG A 75 -31.78 -7.47 -37.86
N LEU A 76 -30.45 -7.53 -37.69
CA LEU A 76 -29.50 -6.69 -38.43
C LEU A 76 -29.52 -6.99 -39.93
N ARG A 77 -29.62 -8.27 -40.32
CA ARG A 77 -29.78 -8.67 -41.72
C ARG A 77 -31.11 -8.17 -42.32
N ARG A 78 -32.20 -8.22 -41.56
CA ARG A 78 -33.51 -7.68 -41.98
C ARG A 78 -33.56 -6.15 -42.02
N SER A 79 -32.69 -5.43 -41.30
CA SER A 79 -32.66 -3.97 -41.30
C SER A 79 -31.68 -3.36 -42.31
N GLY A 80 -30.87 -4.17 -43.01
CA GLY A 80 -29.94 -3.70 -44.04
C GLY A 80 -28.82 -2.78 -43.53
N GLN A 81 -28.53 -2.78 -42.22
CA GLN A 81 -27.58 -1.85 -41.59
C GLN A 81 -26.11 -2.31 -41.63
N LEU A 82 -25.80 -3.46 -42.25
CA LEU A 82 -24.46 -4.05 -42.34
C LEU A 82 -24.31 -4.74 -43.70
N ASP A 83 -23.10 -4.67 -44.29
CA ASP A 83 -22.73 -5.49 -45.46
C ASP A 83 -22.84 -6.99 -45.10
N GLU A 84 -23.10 -7.87 -46.08
CA GLU A 84 -23.02 -9.33 -45.88
C GLU A 84 -21.61 -9.78 -45.42
N ASP A 85 -20.55 -9.07 -45.85
CA ASP A 85 -19.17 -9.23 -45.33
C ASP A 85 -19.11 -9.03 -43.80
N GLU A 86 -19.75 -7.97 -43.31
CA GLU A 86 -19.73 -7.59 -41.90
C GLU A 86 -20.64 -8.51 -41.07
N LEU A 87 -21.78 -8.93 -41.64
CA LEU A 87 -22.64 -9.97 -41.06
C LEU A 87 -21.90 -11.32 -40.93
N THR A 88 -21.03 -11.67 -41.89
CA THR A 88 -20.20 -12.87 -41.82
C THR A 88 -19.16 -12.78 -40.70
N VAL A 89 -18.40 -11.67 -40.61
CA VAL A 89 -17.38 -11.47 -39.57
C VAL A 89 -18.00 -11.38 -38.17
N THR A 90 -19.15 -10.72 -38.02
CA THR A 90 -19.88 -10.67 -36.74
C THR A 90 -20.43 -12.04 -36.31
N ALA A 91 -20.91 -12.86 -37.26
CA ALA A 91 -21.33 -14.23 -36.99
C ALA A 91 -20.15 -15.13 -36.58
N GLU A 92 -19.00 -15.04 -37.25
CA GLU A 92 -17.78 -15.79 -36.94
C GLU A 92 -17.28 -15.45 -35.52
N PHE A 93 -17.25 -14.16 -35.15
CA PHE A 93 -16.89 -13.71 -33.81
C PHE A 93 -17.78 -14.36 -32.74
N PHE A 94 -19.11 -14.33 -32.90
CA PHE A 94 -20.03 -14.91 -31.94
C PHE A 94 -20.01 -16.45 -31.89
N ALA A 95 -19.46 -17.12 -32.91
CA ALA A 95 -19.28 -18.56 -32.96
C ALA A 95 -17.94 -19.02 -32.34
N THR A 96 -16.86 -18.25 -32.50
CA THR A 96 -15.49 -18.65 -32.14
C THR A 96 -14.98 -18.07 -30.81
N ALA A 97 -15.34 -16.83 -30.50
CA ALA A 97 -14.74 -16.06 -29.41
C ALA A 97 -15.12 -16.58 -28.02
N ASP A 98 -14.11 -16.77 -27.17
CA ASP A 98 -14.27 -17.08 -25.75
C ASP A 98 -14.51 -15.77 -24.97
N ILE A 99 -15.77 -15.32 -24.91
CA ILE A 99 -16.16 -14.03 -24.33
C ILE A 99 -16.58 -14.20 -22.86
N THR A 100 -15.74 -13.73 -21.94
CA THR A 100 -16.08 -13.55 -20.52
C THR A 100 -16.73 -12.17 -20.34
N TYR A 101 -17.92 -12.13 -19.76
CA TYR A 101 -18.61 -10.88 -19.42
C TYR A 101 -18.35 -10.53 -17.95
N LEU A 102 -18.05 -9.26 -17.69
CA LEU A 102 -17.68 -8.77 -16.37
C LEU A 102 -18.40 -7.45 -16.07
N HIS A 103 -19.11 -7.39 -14.95
CA HIS A 103 -19.68 -6.14 -14.46
C HIS A 103 -18.57 -5.27 -13.84
N TYR A 104 -18.60 -3.95 -14.00
CA TYR A 104 -17.55 -3.07 -13.43
C TYR A 104 -17.42 -3.22 -11.91
N ARG A 105 -18.52 -3.46 -11.20
CA ARG A 105 -18.53 -3.75 -9.74
C ARG A 105 -17.82 -5.07 -9.37
N ASP A 106 -17.74 -6.00 -10.30
CA ASP A 106 -17.13 -7.32 -10.15
C ASP A 106 -15.66 -7.34 -10.61
N SER A 107 -15.04 -6.19 -10.92
CA SER A 107 -13.73 -6.10 -11.61
C SER A 107 -12.58 -6.84 -10.93
N SER A 108 -12.66 -7.10 -9.62
CA SER A 108 -11.73 -7.95 -8.88
C SER A 108 -11.71 -9.42 -9.36
N ARG A 109 -12.74 -9.88 -10.07
CA ARG A 109 -12.80 -11.23 -10.67
C ARG A 109 -12.01 -11.37 -11.97
N ALA A 110 -11.51 -10.28 -12.55
CA ALA A 110 -10.53 -10.33 -13.65
C ALA A 110 -9.13 -10.75 -13.17
N LEU A 111 -8.85 -10.61 -11.87
CA LEU A 111 -7.51 -10.79 -11.31
C LEU A 111 -7.07 -12.26 -11.41
N GLY A 112 -5.76 -12.47 -11.63
CA GLY A 112 -5.20 -13.77 -12.01
C GLY A 112 -5.44 -14.15 -13.48
N THR A 113 -6.61 -13.85 -14.05
CA THR A 113 -6.93 -14.18 -15.46
C THR A 113 -5.99 -13.47 -16.44
N THR A 114 -5.84 -14.04 -17.63
CA THR A 114 -5.08 -13.43 -18.73
C THR A 114 -5.89 -13.55 -20.02
N VAL A 115 -6.02 -12.44 -20.76
CA VAL A 115 -6.89 -12.31 -21.94
C VAL A 115 -6.15 -11.63 -23.10
N HIS A 116 -6.72 -11.76 -24.30
CA HIS A 116 -6.12 -11.25 -25.54
C HIS A 116 -6.79 -9.96 -26.03
N MET A 117 -8.07 -9.75 -25.67
CA MET A 117 -8.82 -8.55 -26.00
C MET A 117 -9.63 -8.09 -24.78
N LEU A 118 -9.60 -6.80 -24.47
CA LEU A 118 -10.34 -6.16 -23.38
C LEU A 118 -11.19 -5.03 -23.95
N ILE A 119 -12.48 -5.02 -23.62
CA ILE A 119 -13.47 -4.09 -24.15
C ILE A 119 -14.16 -3.39 -22.98
N TYR A 120 -14.15 -2.06 -22.99
CA TYR A 120 -14.93 -1.23 -22.07
C TYR A 120 -16.11 -0.62 -22.82
N GLN A 121 -17.33 -1.01 -22.44
CA GLN A 121 -18.57 -0.55 -23.09
C GLN A 121 -19.04 0.82 -22.54
N ASP A 122 -19.09 0.98 -21.22
CA ASP A 122 -19.63 2.17 -20.55
C ASP A 122 -18.52 3.14 -20.11
N PHE A 123 -17.86 3.87 -21.03
CA PHE A 123 -16.75 4.79 -20.64
C PHE A 123 -17.14 5.78 -19.53
N THR A 124 -18.34 6.36 -19.58
CA THR A 124 -18.83 7.30 -18.54
C THR A 124 -18.99 6.66 -17.15
N SER A 125 -19.04 5.33 -17.05
CA SER A 125 -19.12 4.59 -15.78
C SER A 125 -17.78 4.01 -15.32
N LEU A 126 -16.73 4.18 -16.12
CA LEU A 126 -15.40 3.65 -15.85
C LEU A 126 -14.75 4.35 -14.65
N THR A 127 -13.96 3.60 -13.87
CA THR A 127 -13.22 4.15 -12.72
C THR A 127 -11.73 3.77 -12.77
N PRO A 128 -10.83 4.58 -12.18
CA PRO A 128 -9.40 4.29 -12.07
C PRO A 128 -9.08 2.91 -11.49
N ASN A 129 -9.86 2.43 -10.52
CA ASN A 129 -9.70 1.10 -9.94
C ASN A 129 -10.09 -0.03 -10.92
N VAL A 130 -11.17 0.15 -11.69
CA VAL A 130 -11.56 -0.81 -12.75
C VAL A 130 -10.50 -0.87 -13.84
N LEU A 131 -9.98 0.30 -14.27
CA LEU A 131 -8.85 0.39 -15.21
C LEU A 131 -7.64 -0.40 -14.70
N GLY A 132 -7.16 -0.11 -13.50
CA GLY A 132 -6.02 -0.82 -12.90
C GLY A 132 -6.24 -2.33 -12.81
N GLN A 133 -7.42 -2.76 -12.35
CA GLN A 133 -7.76 -4.18 -12.20
C GLN A 133 -7.84 -4.96 -13.52
N THR A 134 -8.11 -4.31 -14.65
CA THR A 134 -8.39 -5.01 -15.92
C THR A 134 -7.33 -4.81 -17.00
N LEU A 135 -6.66 -3.64 -17.08
CA LEU A 135 -5.56 -3.41 -18.02
C LEU A 135 -4.42 -4.41 -17.83
N GLU A 136 -4.09 -4.76 -16.58
CA GLU A 136 -3.04 -5.73 -16.23
C GLU A 136 -3.31 -7.16 -16.75
N CYS A 137 -4.56 -7.51 -17.06
CA CYS A 137 -4.94 -8.85 -17.50
C CYS A 137 -4.66 -9.11 -18.99
N VAL A 138 -4.33 -8.09 -19.77
CA VAL A 138 -4.11 -8.21 -21.22
C VAL A 138 -2.68 -8.69 -21.52
N LYS A 139 -2.56 -9.73 -22.35
CA LYS A 139 -1.29 -10.28 -22.86
C LYS A 139 -0.61 -9.31 -23.84
N GLY A 140 0.71 -9.42 -24.01
CA GLY A 140 1.46 -8.77 -25.07
C GLY A 140 0.91 -9.10 -26.46
N GLY A 141 0.90 -8.12 -27.36
CA GLY A 141 0.15 -8.19 -28.62
C GLY A 141 -1.37 -8.08 -28.49
N GLY A 142 -1.91 -8.10 -27.28
CA GLY A 142 -3.33 -7.97 -27.01
C GLY A 142 -3.86 -6.55 -27.19
N LEU A 143 -5.17 -6.45 -27.39
CA LEU A 143 -5.87 -5.20 -27.70
C LEU A 143 -6.73 -4.72 -26.52
N VAL A 144 -6.65 -3.43 -26.22
CA VAL A 144 -7.63 -2.73 -25.36
C VAL A 144 -8.49 -1.85 -26.24
N VAL A 145 -9.81 -1.85 -26.00
CA VAL A 145 -10.80 -1.09 -26.77
C VAL A 145 -11.72 -0.32 -25.82
N PHE A 146 -11.77 1.00 -25.98
CA PHE A 146 -12.81 1.84 -25.41
C PHE A 146 -13.90 2.10 -26.46
N LEU A 147 -15.16 1.85 -26.10
CA LEU A 147 -16.32 2.26 -26.90
C LEU A 147 -16.84 3.61 -26.38
N LEU A 148 -17.05 4.57 -27.29
CA LEU A 148 -17.48 5.93 -27.00
C LEU A 148 -18.79 6.22 -27.73
N ASN A 149 -19.83 5.48 -27.33
CA ASN A 149 -21.17 5.51 -27.91
C ASN A 149 -21.88 6.85 -27.60
N ASN A 150 -22.61 7.43 -28.57
CA ASN A 150 -23.27 8.75 -28.45
C ASN A 150 -22.30 9.94 -28.30
N LEU A 151 -21.09 9.82 -28.86
CA LEU A 151 -20.11 10.88 -28.99
C LEU A 151 -19.61 10.92 -30.44
N HIS A 152 -19.43 12.11 -31.00
CA HIS A 152 -18.95 12.33 -32.36
C HIS A 152 -17.56 12.97 -32.38
N SER A 153 -17.13 13.58 -31.27
CA SER A 153 -15.77 14.11 -31.08
C SER A 153 -15.20 13.76 -29.70
N LEU A 154 -13.87 13.80 -29.58
CA LEU A 154 -13.21 13.70 -28.27
C LEU A 154 -13.30 15.00 -27.46
N ASP A 155 -13.71 16.11 -28.06
CA ASP A 155 -13.90 17.38 -27.34
C ASP A 155 -15.20 17.37 -26.52
N GLU A 156 -16.24 16.69 -26.98
CA GLU A 156 -17.45 16.39 -26.17
C GLU A 156 -17.10 15.60 -24.90
N LEU A 157 -16.05 14.76 -24.93
CA LEU A 157 -15.59 13.98 -23.77
C LEU A 157 -15.12 14.87 -22.61
N HIS A 158 -14.65 16.09 -22.88
CA HIS A 158 -14.32 17.06 -21.84
C HIS A 158 -15.56 17.56 -21.08
N GLY A 159 -16.72 17.62 -21.73
CA GLY A 159 -18.01 17.97 -21.12
C GLY A 159 -18.76 16.80 -20.48
N ALA A 160 -18.44 15.56 -20.86
CA ALA A 160 -19.15 14.35 -20.44
C ALA A 160 -19.08 14.10 -18.92
N ALA A 161 -20.22 14.22 -18.24
CA ALA A 161 -20.35 13.90 -16.82
C ALA A 161 -20.20 12.38 -16.59
N MET A 162 -19.24 12.01 -15.74
CA MET A 162 -19.00 10.63 -15.35
C MET A 162 -20.02 10.19 -14.30
N ARG A 163 -20.45 8.92 -14.31
CA ARG A 163 -21.36 8.40 -13.28
C ARG A 163 -20.79 8.44 -11.87
N TYR A 164 -19.46 8.46 -11.72
CA TYR A 164 -18.83 8.69 -10.42
C TYR A 164 -19.27 10.02 -9.79
N HIS A 165 -19.58 11.04 -10.60
CA HIS A 165 -20.08 12.34 -10.13
C HIS A 165 -21.48 12.26 -9.49
N SER A 166 -22.23 11.18 -9.66
CA SER A 166 -23.48 10.95 -8.90
C SER A 166 -23.24 10.87 -7.39
N LYS A 167 -22.05 10.40 -6.96
CA LYS A 167 -21.62 10.44 -5.54
C LYS A 167 -21.48 11.87 -5.00
N PHE A 168 -21.28 12.85 -5.89
CA PHE A 168 -21.18 14.26 -5.56
C PHE A 168 -22.53 15.00 -5.66
N ALA A 169 -23.64 14.32 -5.99
CA ALA A 169 -24.97 14.96 -6.07
C ALA A 169 -25.39 15.66 -4.77
N ASN A 170 -24.88 15.19 -3.62
CA ASN A 170 -25.07 15.82 -2.30
C ASN A 170 -24.62 17.30 -2.25
N LEU A 171 -23.76 17.76 -3.15
CA LEU A 171 -23.39 19.18 -3.31
C LEU A 171 -24.61 20.10 -3.43
N GLN A 172 -25.67 19.65 -4.10
CA GLN A 172 -26.91 20.43 -4.28
C GLN A 172 -27.68 20.68 -2.97
N THR A 173 -27.34 19.98 -1.88
CA THR A 173 -27.97 20.17 -0.56
C THR A 173 -27.33 21.30 0.27
N ARG A 174 -26.13 21.76 -0.11
CA ARG A 174 -25.40 22.82 0.57
C ARG A 174 -25.89 24.19 0.15
N VAL A 175 -25.82 25.16 1.06
CA VAL A 175 -26.38 26.50 0.86
C VAL A 175 -25.52 27.40 -0.05
N THR A 176 -24.23 27.07 -0.23
CA THR A 176 -23.21 28.05 -0.65
C THR A 176 -22.29 27.62 -1.80
N THR A 177 -22.39 26.39 -2.33
CA THR A 177 -21.48 25.91 -3.39
C THR A 177 -21.99 26.23 -4.79
N THR A 178 -21.49 27.32 -5.37
CA THR A 178 -21.66 27.67 -6.80
C THR A 178 -20.74 26.87 -7.74
N ASP A 179 -19.74 26.18 -7.19
CA ASP A 179 -18.71 25.49 -7.98
C ASP A 179 -19.27 24.20 -8.59
N ALA A 180 -19.38 24.18 -9.91
CA ALA A 180 -19.78 23.01 -10.67
C ALA A 180 -18.75 21.86 -10.54
N ILE A 181 -19.23 20.62 -10.65
CA ILE A 181 -18.37 19.44 -10.80
C ILE A 181 -17.67 19.56 -12.16
N ALA A 182 -16.35 19.32 -12.20
CA ALA A 182 -15.53 19.47 -13.39
C ALA A 182 -14.79 18.17 -13.72
N ASN A 183 -14.77 17.78 -14.99
CA ASN A 183 -14.27 16.49 -15.49
C ASN A 183 -12.73 16.47 -15.63
N ARG A 184 -12.00 16.93 -14.61
CA ARG A 184 -10.54 17.14 -14.67
C ARG A 184 -9.78 15.85 -14.95
N PHE A 185 -10.21 14.74 -14.37
CA PHE A 185 -9.59 13.43 -14.65
C PHE A 185 -9.75 13.03 -16.12
N VAL A 186 -10.91 13.29 -16.74
CA VAL A 186 -11.17 12.96 -18.15
C VAL A 186 -10.32 13.85 -19.09
N GLY A 187 -10.19 15.14 -18.78
CA GLY A 187 -9.29 16.04 -19.51
C GLY A 187 -7.80 15.64 -19.41
N ARG A 188 -7.37 15.11 -18.26
CA ARG A 188 -6.03 14.53 -18.13
C ARG A 188 -5.89 13.23 -18.93
N PHE A 189 -6.90 12.37 -18.93
CA PHE A 189 -6.93 11.11 -19.70
C PHE A 189 -6.75 11.36 -21.21
N VAL A 190 -7.55 12.25 -21.82
CA VAL A 190 -7.45 12.58 -23.26
C VAL A 190 -6.07 13.14 -23.62
N LYS A 191 -5.50 14.00 -22.77
CA LYS A 191 -4.18 14.59 -23.01
C LYS A 191 -3.04 13.58 -22.87
N LEU A 192 -3.12 12.66 -21.90
CA LEU A 192 -2.12 11.58 -21.77
C LEU A 192 -2.20 10.57 -22.91
N LEU A 193 -3.39 10.32 -23.49
CA LEU A 193 -3.53 9.50 -24.71
C LEU A 193 -2.80 10.09 -25.92
N ALA A 194 -2.72 11.41 -26.05
CA ALA A 194 -2.01 12.07 -27.14
C ALA A 194 -0.48 11.83 -27.12
N TYR A 195 0.06 11.33 -26.00
CA TYR A 195 1.47 10.94 -25.85
C TYR A 195 1.72 9.42 -25.92
N LEU A 196 0.68 8.59 -26.13
CA LEU A 196 0.79 7.13 -26.14
C LEU A 196 1.08 6.59 -27.57
N PRO A 197 2.28 6.03 -27.87
CA PRO A 197 2.65 5.63 -29.23
C PRO A 197 1.74 4.59 -29.90
N ARG A 198 1.22 3.65 -29.11
CA ARG A 198 0.35 2.55 -29.59
C ARG A 198 -1.15 2.83 -29.38
N CYS A 199 -1.56 4.09 -29.54
CA CYS A 199 -2.96 4.51 -29.45
C CYS A 199 -3.50 4.93 -30.83
N LEU A 200 -4.69 4.44 -31.19
CA LEU A 200 -5.42 4.87 -32.38
C LEU A 200 -6.85 5.26 -32.03
N VAL A 201 -7.28 6.44 -32.49
CA VAL A 201 -8.67 6.89 -32.36
C VAL A 201 -9.34 6.71 -33.73
N ILE A 202 -10.41 5.91 -33.78
CA ILE A 202 -11.13 5.57 -35.01
C ILE A 202 -12.63 5.90 -34.89
N ASP A 203 -13.25 6.19 -36.03
CA ASP A 203 -14.70 6.34 -36.15
C ASP A 203 -15.41 5.00 -36.49
N ASP A 204 -16.74 5.03 -36.55
CA ASP A 204 -17.61 3.95 -37.02
C ASP A 204 -17.38 3.50 -38.48
N SER A 205 -16.48 4.14 -39.24
CA SER A 205 -16.06 3.76 -40.60
C SER A 205 -14.61 3.26 -40.69
N PHE A 206 -13.92 3.06 -39.56
CA PHE A 206 -12.46 2.76 -39.47
C PHE A 206 -11.55 3.89 -39.99
N THR A 207 -12.05 5.13 -40.08
CA THR A 207 -11.25 6.33 -40.36
C THR A 207 -10.50 6.75 -39.09
N VAL A 208 -9.19 7.04 -39.20
CA VAL A 208 -8.38 7.51 -38.06
C VAL A 208 -8.53 9.03 -37.86
N LEU A 209 -8.91 9.46 -36.66
CA LEU A 209 -9.23 10.86 -36.37
C LEU A 209 -7.99 11.79 -36.15
N PRO A 210 -8.12 13.12 -36.38
CA PRO A 210 -6.96 14.02 -36.47
C PRO A 210 -6.12 14.20 -35.20
N LEU A 211 -6.66 13.94 -34.00
CA LEU A 211 -5.90 14.06 -32.75
C LEU A 211 -4.66 13.15 -32.69
N THR A 212 -4.64 12.06 -33.46
CA THR A 212 -3.48 11.16 -33.60
C THR A 212 -2.61 11.45 -34.84
N GLN A 213 -2.85 12.53 -35.60
CA GLN A 213 -2.03 12.83 -36.79
C GLN A 213 -0.58 13.21 -36.47
N LYS A 214 -0.26 13.67 -35.25
CA LYS A 214 1.13 13.81 -34.79
C LYS A 214 1.87 12.48 -34.61
N ILE A 215 1.18 11.35 -34.66
CA ILE A 215 1.79 10.01 -34.69
C ILE A 215 2.30 9.67 -36.11
N LYS A 216 2.12 10.54 -37.13
CA LYS A 216 2.74 10.38 -38.46
C LYS A 216 4.23 10.05 -38.38
N ASP A 217 4.97 10.82 -37.60
CA ASP A 217 6.43 10.72 -37.49
C ASP A 217 6.82 9.48 -36.65
N LEU A 218 5.96 9.05 -35.72
CA LEU A 218 6.16 7.83 -34.94
C LEU A 218 5.79 6.54 -35.68
N MET A 219 4.94 6.58 -36.71
CA MET A 219 4.68 5.40 -37.54
C MET A 219 5.86 5.06 -38.46
N THR A 220 6.74 6.03 -38.73
CA THR A 220 8.05 5.80 -39.36
C THR A 220 9.04 5.22 -38.35
N SER A 221 9.03 5.67 -37.08
CA SER A 221 9.85 5.08 -36.01
C SER A 221 9.27 3.77 -35.41
N LEU A 222 8.34 3.11 -36.10
CA LEU A 222 7.84 1.76 -35.76
C LEU A 222 8.39 0.68 -36.71
N GLU A 223 9.41 1.03 -37.50
CA GLU A 223 10.19 0.09 -38.32
C GLU A 223 11.09 -0.79 -37.44
N LEU A 224 10.56 -1.98 -37.11
CA LEU A 224 11.27 -3.25 -36.84
C LEU A 224 12.66 -3.17 -36.16
N THR A 225 12.72 -2.69 -34.91
CA THR A 225 13.80 -3.05 -33.98
C THR A 225 13.48 -4.41 -33.31
N ASP A 226 13.67 -5.52 -34.05
CA ASP A 226 13.51 -6.88 -33.49
C ASP A 226 14.54 -7.19 -32.39
N GLU A 227 15.68 -6.49 -32.40
CA GLU A 227 16.80 -6.52 -31.45
C GLU A 227 16.34 -6.70 -29.99
N GLY A 228 15.47 -5.81 -29.49
CA GLY A 228 15.00 -5.81 -28.10
C GLY A 228 14.12 -7.01 -27.68
N ARG A 229 13.68 -7.83 -28.65
CA ARG A 229 13.05 -9.12 -28.41
C ARG A 229 14.03 -10.27 -28.60
N GLU A 230 14.78 -10.26 -29.70
CA GLU A 230 15.77 -11.31 -29.99
C GLU A 230 16.80 -11.41 -28.87
N ASP A 231 17.34 -10.28 -28.38
CA ASP A 231 18.31 -10.26 -27.29
C ASP A 231 17.74 -10.71 -25.94
N ARG A 232 16.45 -10.46 -25.66
CA ARG A 232 15.80 -10.99 -24.43
C ARG A 232 15.69 -12.51 -24.49
N ASP A 233 15.07 -13.00 -25.55
CA ASP A 233 14.87 -14.44 -25.74
C ASP A 233 16.23 -15.15 -25.87
N ARG A 234 17.24 -14.49 -26.46
CA ARG A 234 18.64 -14.93 -26.51
C ARG A 234 19.28 -14.99 -25.12
N ARG A 235 19.32 -13.90 -24.36
CA ARG A 235 19.91 -13.84 -23.00
C ARG A 235 19.31 -14.90 -22.07
N PHE A 236 17.99 -15.12 -22.14
CA PHE A 236 17.33 -16.19 -21.37
C PHE A 236 17.73 -17.60 -21.86
N ARG A 237 17.79 -17.84 -23.18
CA ARG A 237 18.27 -19.11 -23.77
C ARG A 237 19.76 -19.37 -23.46
N GLU A 238 20.60 -18.34 -23.42
CA GLU A 238 22.03 -18.43 -23.10
C GLU A 238 22.25 -18.72 -21.62
N PHE A 239 21.58 -17.99 -20.71
CA PHE A 239 21.61 -18.28 -19.27
C PHE A 239 21.13 -19.72 -18.97
N ARG A 240 20.03 -20.14 -19.61
CA ARG A 240 19.50 -21.50 -19.47
C ARG A 240 20.50 -22.55 -19.96
N LYS A 241 21.09 -22.39 -21.14
CA LYS A 241 22.14 -23.30 -21.67
C LYS A 241 23.39 -23.35 -20.81
N HIS A 242 23.72 -22.28 -20.10
CA HIS A 242 24.82 -22.26 -19.13
C HIS A 242 24.45 -23.08 -17.87
N GLN A 243 23.28 -22.82 -17.27
CA GLN A 243 22.79 -23.56 -16.11
C GLN A 243 22.56 -25.06 -16.40
N GLU A 244 22.09 -25.41 -17.60
CA GLU A 244 21.95 -26.81 -18.07
C GLU A 244 23.30 -27.56 -18.21
N ARG A 245 24.44 -26.85 -18.14
CA ARG A 245 25.81 -27.43 -18.18
C ARG A 245 26.50 -27.44 -16.81
N THR A 246 26.23 -26.43 -15.99
CA THR A 246 26.95 -26.20 -14.72
C THR A 246 26.25 -26.86 -13.51
N THR A 247 24.95 -27.17 -13.63
CA THR A 247 24.08 -27.35 -12.46
C THR A 247 23.26 -28.64 -12.56
N SER A 248 22.74 -29.15 -11.42
CA SER A 248 22.03 -30.44 -11.37
C SER A 248 20.77 -30.49 -12.25
N ALA A 249 20.40 -31.69 -12.69
CA ALA A 249 19.21 -31.93 -13.53
C ALA A 249 17.89 -31.48 -12.88
N LEU A 250 17.83 -31.42 -11.54
CA LEU A 250 16.69 -30.84 -10.82
C LEU A 250 16.65 -29.32 -10.98
N HIS A 251 17.79 -28.63 -10.84
CA HIS A 251 17.83 -27.17 -10.97
C HIS A 251 17.48 -26.75 -12.41
N SER A 252 17.96 -27.46 -13.43
CA SER A 252 17.58 -27.20 -14.82
C SER A 252 16.09 -27.47 -15.09
N ALA A 253 15.48 -28.49 -14.46
CA ALA A 253 14.03 -28.73 -14.55
C ALA A 253 13.21 -27.55 -13.99
N PHE A 254 13.54 -27.02 -12.81
CA PHE A 254 12.87 -25.84 -12.25
C PHE A 254 13.11 -24.57 -13.09
N ILE A 255 14.35 -24.33 -13.54
CA ILE A 255 14.68 -23.21 -14.44
C ILE A 255 13.89 -23.31 -15.75
N SER A 256 13.70 -24.52 -16.30
CA SER A 256 12.95 -24.74 -17.54
C SER A 256 11.48 -24.31 -17.47
N ARG A 257 10.93 -24.21 -16.25
CA ARG A 257 9.52 -23.89 -15.98
C ARG A 257 9.27 -22.40 -15.72
N CYS A 258 10.33 -21.63 -15.46
CA CYS A 258 10.30 -20.18 -15.24
C CYS A 258 9.92 -19.43 -16.53
N ALA A 259 9.19 -18.32 -16.39
CA ALA A 259 8.72 -17.52 -17.53
C ALA A 259 9.65 -16.34 -17.87
N THR A 260 10.52 -15.93 -16.95
CA THR A 260 11.40 -14.77 -17.07
C THR A 260 12.81 -15.08 -16.54
N LEU A 261 13.80 -14.26 -16.91
CA LEU A 261 15.18 -14.40 -16.44
C LEU A 261 15.28 -14.07 -14.95
N ASP A 262 14.52 -13.07 -14.47
CA ASP A 262 14.38 -12.76 -13.05
C ASP A 262 13.90 -13.96 -12.22
N GLN A 263 12.90 -14.71 -12.71
CA GLN A 263 12.42 -15.92 -12.01
C GLN A 263 13.50 -17.02 -11.96
N ALA A 264 14.23 -17.23 -13.05
CA ALA A 264 15.30 -18.23 -13.08
C ALA A 264 16.48 -17.85 -12.17
N ARG A 265 16.85 -16.56 -12.11
CA ARG A 265 17.84 -16.02 -11.17
C ARG A 265 17.42 -16.23 -9.71
N LEU A 266 16.17 -15.90 -9.38
CA LEU A 266 15.61 -16.10 -8.04
C LEU A 266 15.62 -17.58 -7.63
N VAL A 267 15.28 -18.50 -8.53
CA VAL A 267 15.34 -19.95 -8.26
C VAL A 267 16.76 -20.41 -7.97
N VAL A 268 17.77 -19.96 -8.74
CA VAL A 268 19.18 -20.28 -8.49
C VAL A 268 19.65 -19.71 -7.14
N GLN A 269 19.40 -18.42 -6.88
CA GLN A 269 19.75 -17.77 -5.60
C GLN A 269 19.12 -18.47 -4.38
N PHE A 270 17.91 -19.03 -4.53
CA PHE A 270 17.25 -19.75 -3.46
C PHE A 270 17.82 -21.17 -3.25
N PHE A 271 18.23 -21.86 -4.31
CA PHE A 271 19.00 -23.11 -4.17
C PHE A 271 20.33 -22.85 -3.44
N ASP A 272 21.12 -21.86 -3.89
CA ASP A 272 22.41 -21.49 -3.29
C ASP A 272 22.26 -21.12 -1.79
N LEU A 273 21.17 -20.46 -1.43
CA LEU A 273 20.82 -20.14 -0.04
C LEU A 273 20.53 -21.40 0.78
N LEU A 274 19.68 -22.31 0.27
CA LEU A 274 19.34 -23.55 0.97
C LEU A 274 20.54 -24.49 1.12
N ASP A 275 21.43 -24.58 0.13
CA ASP A 275 22.68 -25.35 0.23
C ASP A 275 23.58 -24.83 1.37
N LYS A 276 23.75 -23.51 1.49
CA LYS A 276 24.50 -22.92 2.61
C LYS A 276 23.84 -23.16 3.98
N LEU A 277 22.50 -23.11 4.05
CA LEU A 277 21.79 -23.42 5.29
C LEU A 277 21.87 -24.91 5.66
N ALA A 278 21.83 -25.81 4.68
CA ALA A 278 22.02 -27.25 4.88
C ALA A 278 23.43 -27.58 5.43
N HIS A 279 24.48 -27.03 4.82
CA HIS A 279 25.85 -27.18 5.35
C HIS A 279 26.01 -26.59 6.76
N THR A 280 25.33 -25.49 7.07
CA THR A 280 25.32 -24.86 8.40
C THR A 280 24.57 -25.71 9.45
N ARG A 281 23.50 -26.41 9.05
CA ARG A 281 22.80 -27.40 9.90
C ARG A 281 23.69 -28.64 10.15
N ALA A 282 24.28 -29.22 9.10
CA ALA A 282 25.13 -30.40 9.17
C ALA A 282 26.42 -30.19 10.01
N THR A 283 27.05 -29.01 9.92
CA THR A 283 28.23 -28.68 10.74
C THR A 283 27.92 -28.37 12.20
N LYS A 284 26.65 -28.12 12.57
CA LYS A 284 26.20 -28.10 13.97
C LYS A 284 25.99 -29.51 14.52
N THR A 285 25.30 -30.39 13.79
CA THR A 285 25.08 -31.78 14.25
C THR A 285 26.38 -32.57 14.40
N ALA A 286 27.31 -32.43 13.45
CA ALA A 286 28.65 -33.04 13.53
C ALA A 286 29.53 -32.50 14.68
N LYS A 287 29.17 -31.36 15.30
CA LYS A 287 29.84 -30.82 16.50
C LYS A 287 29.14 -31.16 17.81
N LEU A 288 27.96 -31.78 17.76
CA LEU A 288 27.16 -32.16 18.93
C LEU A 288 27.27 -33.66 19.28
N ASN A 289 27.69 -34.51 18.33
CA ASN A 289 28.00 -35.93 18.57
C ASN A 289 29.42 -36.27 18.06
N PRO A 290 30.44 -36.36 18.93
CA PRO A 290 31.78 -36.84 18.56
C PRO A 290 31.85 -38.37 18.44
N ASP A 291 31.01 -39.10 19.17
CA ASP A 291 31.24 -40.51 19.53
C ASP A 291 30.48 -41.53 18.65
N ALA A 292 29.98 -41.12 17.47
CA ALA A 292 29.12 -41.96 16.63
C ALA A 292 29.89 -42.94 15.71
N ASP A 293 31.13 -42.64 15.34
CA ASP A 293 31.93 -43.43 14.37
C ASP A 293 32.86 -44.45 15.04
N MET A 294 32.29 -45.40 15.80
CA MET A 294 33.03 -46.46 16.49
C MET A 294 32.38 -47.85 16.41
N VAL A 295 32.03 -48.30 15.18
CA VAL A 295 31.70 -49.71 14.89
C VAL A 295 32.42 -50.19 13.63
N GLY A 296 33.60 -50.81 13.81
CA GLY A 296 34.34 -51.46 12.72
C GLY A 296 33.93 -52.93 12.51
N PRO A 297 33.99 -53.47 11.27
CA PRO A 297 33.81 -54.90 11.00
C PRO A 297 35.04 -55.72 11.45
N GLY A 298 34.82 -57.00 11.72
CA GLY A 298 35.73 -57.82 12.54
C GLY A 298 37.05 -58.28 11.90
N ASP A 299 38.08 -58.26 12.75
CA ASP A 299 39.10 -59.31 12.97
C ASP A 299 39.75 -60.00 11.75
N GLN A 300 41.04 -59.68 11.52
CA GLN A 300 42.00 -60.71 11.13
C GLN A 300 43.46 -60.42 11.53
N ARG A 301 43.86 -61.02 12.65
CA ARG A 301 45.22 -61.54 12.99
C ARG A 301 46.49 -60.75 12.60
N ALA A 302 47.11 -60.23 13.66
CA ALA A 302 48.49 -59.80 13.80
C ALA A 302 49.60 -60.64 13.11
N THR A 303 50.69 -59.94 12.78
CA THR A 303 52.07 -60.42 12.97
C THR A 303 52.88 -59.34 13.74
N ASN A 304 53.95 -59.77 14.43
CA ASN A 304 54.61 -58.97 15.46
C ASN A 304 55.80 -58.15 14.95
N ALA A 305 56.03 -56.98 15.56
CA ALA A 305 57.37 -56.55 16.00
C ALA A 305 57.25 -55.46 17.08
N GLU A 306 57.85 -55.68 18.25
CA GLU A 306 57.96 -54.67 19.30
C GLU A 306 59.25 -53.85 19.13
N SER A 307 59.19 -52.55 19.42
CA SER A 307 60.09 -51.89 20.39
C SER A 307 59.84 -50.38 20.40
N GLY A 308 59.62 -49.81 21.59
CA GLY A 308 59.58 -48.37 21.80
C GLY A 308 60.86 -47.87 22.46
N SER A 309 61.14 -46.57 22.33
CA SER A 309 61.96 -45.85 23.32
C SER A 309 61.52 -44.39 23.42
N GLU A 310 61.56 -43.88 24.64
CA GLU A 310 61.00 -42.58 25.05
C GLU A 310 62.16 -41.54 25.27
N PRO A 311 62.01 -40.37 25.93
CA PRO A 311 62.17 -39.08 25.27
C PRO A 311 63.31 -38.21 25.87
N LYS A 312 63.49 -36.96 25.40
CA LYS A 312 63.49 -35.73 26.26
C LYS A 312 63.79 -34.39 25.53
N ARG A 313 62.86 -33.45 25.71
CA ARG A 313 63.00 -31.99 25.95
C ARG A 313 64.43 -31.36 25.93
N LYS A 314 64.62 -30.25 25.19
CA LYS A 314 64.62 -28.86 25.75
C LYS A 314 64.70 -27.74 24.68
N ARG A 315 64.35 -26.50 25.11
CA ARG A 315 64.33 -25.23 24.35
C ARG A 315 65.71 -24.57 24.27
N THR A 316 65.95 -23.76 23.23
CA THR A 316 66.28 -22.28 23.20
C THR A 316 66.94 -21.92 21.85
N LEU A 317 66.93 -20.71 21.27
CA LEU A 317 66.11 -19.48 21.22
C LEU A 317 66.99 -18.45 20.46
N ARG A 318 66.53 -17.87 19.31
CA ARG A 318 67.17 -16.75 18.55
C ARG A 318 68.56 -17.03 17.91
N SER A 319 69.00 -16.39 16.82
CA SER A 319 68.38 -15.61 15.70
C SER A 319 69.49 -15.41 14.60
N ASP A 320 69.51 -14.53 13.58
CA ASP A 320 68.72 -13.36 13.12
C ASP A 320 69.03 -13.05 11.62
N ASP A 321 68.56 -11.89 11.10
CA ASP A 321 69.07 -11.11 9.94
C ASP A 321 68.74 -11.43 8.45
N VAL A 322 69.06 -10.44 7.58
CA VAL A 322 68.53 -10.12 6.22
C VAL A 322 69.75 -9.99 5.22
N ILE A 323 69.77 -9.59 3.93
CA ILE A 323 68.94 -8.84 2.94
C ILE A 323 69.44 -9.20 1.51
N THR A 324 68.60 -9.12 0.44
CA THR A 324 68.98 -8.50 -0.88
C THR A 324 67.75 -8.08 -1.72
N LYS A 325 67.97 -7.22 -2.74
CA LYS A 325 66.99 -6.66 -3.71
C LYS A 325 67.27 -7.14 -5.14
N GLU A 326 66.35 -6.85 -6.08
CA GLU A 326 66.50 -6.54 -7.54
C GLU A 326 65.28 -7.08 -8.34
N GLU A 327 64.79 -6.50 -9.45
CA GLU A 327 64.82 -5.11 -9.97
C GLU A 327 63.61 -4.88 -10.95
N VAL A 328 63.54 -3.75 -11.66
CA VAL A 328 62.40 -3.33 -12.52
C VAL A 328 62.84 -3.07 -13.97
N PRO A 329 61.96 -3.26 -14.98
CA PRO A 329 62.05 -2.50 -16.23
C PRO A 329 60.76 -1.70 -16.55
N GLU A 330 60.92 -0.51 -17.15
CA GLU A 330 59.84 0.40 -17.59
C GLU A 330 59.85 0.65 -19.11
N SER A 331 58.77 1.28 -19.62
CA SER A 331 58.61 1.90 -20.95
C SER A 331 58.45 0.93 -22.15
N SER A 332 57.76 1.27 -23.24
CA SER A 332 57.52 2.61 -23.84
C SER A 332 56.15 2.75 -24.53
N HIS A 333 55.86 3.95 -25.08
CA HIS A 333 54.58 4.33 -25.70
C HIS A 333 54.37 3.76 -27.12
N ASP A 334 53.11 3.60 -27.54
CA ASP A 334 52.53 4.48 -28.59
C ASP A 334 50.99 4.52 -28.52
N SER A 335 50.33 5.27 -29.41
CA SER A 335 48.92 5.66 -29.32
C SER A 335 48.08 5.37 -30.58
N SER A 336 46.86 4.87 -30.39
CA SER A 336 45.73 5.09 -31.33
C SER A 336 44.38 4.73 -30.71
N SER A 337 43.32 5.27 -31.30
CA SER A 337 41.92 5.11 -30.91
C SER A 337 41.31 3.77 -31.32
N ASP A 338 40.63 3.10 -30.38
CA ASP A 338 39.23 2.67 -30.56
C ASP A 338 38.65 2.16 -29.22
N ARG A 339 37.66 2.86 -28.66
CA ARG A 339 36.88 2.33 -27.52
C ARG A 339 35.69 1.53 -28.04
N ARG A 340 35.90 0.23 -28.21
CA ARG A 340 34.80 -0.74 -28.12
C ARG A 340 34.55 -1.03 -26.65
N GLU A 341 33.29 -1.01 -26.24
CA GLU A 341 32.90 -1.47 -24.91
C GLU A 341 32.76 -2.99 -25.00
N ASP A 342 33.72 -3.73 -24.42
CA ASP A 342 33.68 -5.19 -24.43
C ASP A 342 32.64 -5.70 -23.42
N ASP A 343 31.56 -6.27 -23.97
CA ASP A 343 30.41 -6.81 -23.26
C ASP A 343 30.77 -8.11 -22.49
N SER A 344 31.54 -7.99 -21.39
CA SER A 344 31.95 -9.11 -20.54
C SER A 344 30.82 -9.60 -19.62
N VAL A 345 29.63 -9.87 -20.19
CA VAL A 345 28.44 -10.34 -19.47
C VAL A 345 28.55 -11.85 -19.18
N GLY A 346 29.43 -12.21 -18.23
CA GLY A 346 29.63 -13.58 -17.80
C GLY A 346 30.37 -13.71 -16.46
N VAL A 347 29.83 -14.55 -15.58
CA VAL A 347 30.46 -15.02 -14.32
C VAL A 347 30.74 -13.95 -13.24
N ASP A 348 29.70 -13.57 -12.47
CA ASP A 348 29.85 -13.42 -10.99
C ASP A 348 28.51 -13.30 -10.21
N ALA A 349 27.34 -13.25 -10.86
CA ALA A 349 26.05 -12.90 -10.21
C ALA A 349 25.61 -13.76 -8.99
N GLY A 350 26.08 -15.01 -8.86
CA GLY A 350 25.88 -15.82 -7.65
C GLY A 350 26.90 -15.45 -6.55
N THR A 351 28.18 -15.41 -6.92
CA THR A 351 29.31 -15.06 -6.06
C THR A 351 29.21 -13.65 -5.48
N GLU A 352 28.69 -12.68 -6.25
CA GLU A 352 28.50 -11.29 -5.84
C GLU A 352 27.32 -11.10 -4.87
N PHE A 353 26.18 -11.74 -5.14
CA PHE A 353 25.07 -11.86 -4.19
C PHE A 353 25.56 -12.42 -2.83
N LEU A 354 26.37 -13.46 -2.87
CA LEU A 354 26.90 -14.11 -1.66
C LEU A 354 27.97 -13.29 -0.92
N LYS A 355 28.66 -12.34 -1.58
CA LYS A 355 29.49 -11.32 -0.93
C LYS A 355 28.60 -10.30 -0.18
N SER A 356 27.49 -9.88 -0.76
CA SER A 356 26.60 -8.85 -0.18
C SER A 356 25.84 -9.31 1.08
N CYS A 357 25.48 -10.60 1.16
CA CYS A 357 24.63 -11.13 2.24
C CYS A 357 25.34 -11.31 3.60
N ASN A 358 26.69 -11.20 3.65
CA ASN A 358 27.50 -11.17 4.87
C ASN A 358 27.19 -12.31 5.89
N ILE A 359 26.90 -13.52 5.39
CA ILE A 359 26.38 -14.66 6.17
C ILE A 359 27.51 -15.35 6.96
N HIS A 360 27.95 -14.68 8.04
CA HIS A 360 28.89 -15.22 9.03
C HIS A 360 28.20 -15.58 10.36
N SER A 361 26.91 -15.28 10.53
CA SER A 361 26.13 -15.60 11.73
C SER A 361 25.58 -17.04 11.69
N SER A 362 25.33 -17.61 12.86
CA SER A 362 24.85 -18.99 13.04
C SER A 362 23.31 -19.13 12.97
N THR A 363 22.65 -18.13 12.38
CA THR A 363 21.20 -17.84 12.42
C THR A 363 20.62 -17.82 11.00
N ILE A 364 19.35 -18.22 10.85
CA ILE A 364 18.70 -18.26 9.53
C ILE A 364 18.22 -16.84 9.13
N PRO A 365 18.47 -16.41 7.86
CA PRO A 365 18.06 -15.10 7.36
C PRO A 365 16.56 -15.01 7.13
N ILE A 366 16.05 -13.77 7.20
CA ILE A 366 14.70 -13.44 6.73
C ILE A 366 14.82 -13.06 5.25
N CYS A 367 14.04 -13.69 4.38
CA CYS A 367 14.00 -13.39 2.95
C CYS A 367 12.80 -12.49 2.66
N SER A 368 12.99 -11.37 1.96
CA SER A 368 11.87 -10.55 1.46
C SER A 368 11.83 -10.52 -0.06
N LEU A 369 10.71 -10.98 -0.62
CA LEU A 369 10.42 -10.96 -2.05
C LEU A 369 9.52 -9.76 -2.36
N ILE A 370 10.07 -8.80 -3.12
CA ILE A 370 9.43 -7.54 -3.45
C ILE A 370 9.18 -7.51 -4.96
N ALA A 371 7.93 -7.38 -5.38
CA ALA A 371 7.58 -7.39 -6.80
C ALA A 371 6.51 -6.36 -7.14
N SER A 372 6.57 -5.82 -8.35
CA SER A 372 5.41 -5.12 -8.93
C SER A 372 4.29 -6.13 -9.24
N ARG A 373 3.06 -5.66 -9.42
CA ARG A 373 1.96 -6.54 -9.83
C ARG A 373 2.21 -7.12 -11.23
N GLY A 374 1.73 -8.34 -11.47
CA GLY A 374 1.93 -9.06 -12.73
C GLY A 374 3.33 -9.61 -12.98
N ARG A 375 4.27 -9.55 -12.02
CA ARG A 375 5.64 -10.08 -12.15
C ARG A 375 5.81 -11.55 -11.71
N GLY A 376 4.71 -12.31 -11.63
CA GLY A 376 4.73 -13.76 -11.35
C GLY A 376 5.13 -14.19 -9.93
N LYS A 377 5.17 -13.26 -8.97
CA LYS A 377 5.54 -13.46 -7.56
C LYS A 377 4.98 -14.76 -6.92
N SER A 378 3.66 -14.96 -6.93
CA SER A 378 3.03 -16.14 -6.31
C SER A 378 3.31 -17.45 -7.05
N ALA A 379 3.61 -17.41 -8.36
CA ALA A 379 4.07 -18.57 -9.11
C ALA A 379 5.50 -18.97 -8.72
N ALA A 380 6.39 -17.99 -8.50
CA ALA A 380 7.72 -18.23 -7.96
C ALA A 380 7.66 -18.85 -6.56
N LEU A 381 6.84 -18.31 -5.64
CA LEU A 381 6.62 -18.89 -4.30
C LEU A 381 6.15 -20.36 -4.37
N GLY A 382 5.24 -20.69 -5.29
CA GLY A 382 4.78 -22.07 -5.48
C GLY A 382 5.92 -23.03 -5.84
N LEU A 383 6.81 -22.62 -6.75
CA LEU A 383 8.01 -23.39 -7.08
C LEU A 383 8.99 -23.46 -5.89
N LEU A 384 9.16 -22.38 -5.11
CA LEU A 384 10.01 -22.40 -3.91
C LEU A 384 9.54 -23.41 -2.85
N ILE A 385 8.23 -23.61 -2.67
CA ILE A 385 7.69 -24.61 -1.72
C ILE A 385 8.05 -26.04 -2.18
N ALA A 386 7.92 -26.32 -3.48
CA ALA A 386 8.36 -27.61 -4.01
C ALA A 386 9.87 -27.82 -3.86
N ILE A 387 10.68 -26.75 -4.00
CA ILE A 387 12.13 -26.79 -3.74
C ILE A 387 12.42 -27.05 -2.24
N LEU A 388 11.70 -26.42 -1.31
CA LEU A 388 11.83 -26.67 0.13
C LEU A 388 11.59 -28.15 0.48
N PHE A 389 10.58 -28.78 -0.14
CA PHE A 389 10.33 -30.23 0.01
C PHE A 389 11.50 -31.10 -0.50
N THR A 390 12.28 -30.67 -1.50
CA THR A 390 13.49 -31.41 -1.92
C THR A 390 14.63 -31.36 -0.89
N ARG A 391 14.60 -30.39 0.03
CA ARG A 391 15.64 -30.15 1.05
C ARG A 391 15.15 -30.47 2.47
N GLU A 392 14.20 -31.40 2.59
CA GLU A 392 13.68 -31.95 3.85
C GLU A 392 13.04 -30.93 4.82
N TYR A 393 12.61 -29.77 4.32
CA TYR A 393 11.69 -28.91 5.07
C TYR A 393 10.31 -29.57 5.03
N ASN A 394 9.82 -30.04 6.17
CA ASN A 394 8.68 -30.94 6.25
C ASN A 394 7.36 -30.21 6.44
N ASN A 395 7.31 -29.20 7.32
CA ASN A 395 6.09 -28.41 7.52
C ASN A 395 6.31 -26.94 7.15
N VAL A 396 5.59 -26.50 6.12
CA VAL A 396 5.62 -25.13 5.58
C VAL A 396 4.27 -24.47 5.83
N LEU A 397 4.24 -23.43 6.65
CA LEU A 397 3.02 -22.64 6.88
C LEU A 397 2.98 -21.45 5.93
N ILE A 398 1.82 -21.22 5.31
CA ILE A 398 1.59 -20.13 4.35
C ILE A 398 0.47 -19.25 4.92
N SER A 399 0.73 -17.95 5.05
CA SER A 399 -0.27 -16.99 5.50
C SER A 399 -0.48 -15.87 4.50
N ALA A 400 -1.73 -15.44 4.35
CA ALA A 400 -2.19 -14.43 3.42
C ALA A 400 -3.53 -13.84 3.91
N PRO A 401 -3.99 -12.68 3.42
CA PRO A 401 -5.25 -12.08 3.87
C PRO A 401 -6.53 -12.93 3.63
N ALA A 402 -6.48 -13.88 2.69
CA ALA A 402 -7.57 -14.80 2.37
C ALA A 402 -7.06 -16.04 1.62
N PRO A 403 -7.71 -17.23 1.76
CA PRO A 403 -7.31 -18.46 1.06
C PRO A 403 -7.48 -18.38 -0.46
N SER A 404 -8.22 -17.39 -0.98
CA SER A 404 -8.27 -17.11 -2.43
C SER A 404 -6.93 -16.67 -3.01
N ASN A 405 -6.07 -16.02 -2.21
CA ASN A 405 -4.88 -15.34 -2.71
C ASN A 405 -3.72 -16.31 -3.00
N ILE A 406 -3.68 -17.42 -2.25
CA ILE A 406 -2.66 -18.46 -2.33
C ILE A 406 -2.99 -19.56 -3.35
N GLN A 407 -4.15 -19.51 -4.00
CA GLN A 407 -4.57 -20.53 -4.97
C GLN A 407 -3.50 -20.74 -6.07
N THR A 408 -2.94 -19.65 -6.61
CA THR A 408 -1.83 -19.72 -7.58
C THR A 408 -0.51 -20.23 -6.97
N VAL A 409 -0.27 -19.99 -5.66
CA VAL A 409 0.90 -20.55 -4.95
C VAL A 409 0.78 -22.08 -4.88
N PHE A 410 -0.39 -22.60 -4.50
CA PHE A 410 -0.64 -24.05 -4.46
C PHE A 410 -0.67 -24.69 -5.86
N GLU A 411 -1.22 -24.02 -6.87
CA GLU A 411 -1.18 -24.49 -8.27
C GLU A 411 0.27 -24.64 -8.77
N PHE A 412 1.16 -23.68 -8.50
CA PHE A 412 2.57 -23.79 -8.88
C PHE A 412 3.36 -24.74 -7.98
N CYS A 413 2.97 -24.95 -6.72
CA CYS A 413 3.49 -26.03 -5.88
C CYS A 413 3.14 -27.42 -6.44
N ILE A 414 1.92 -27.60 -6.98
CA ILE A 414 1.50 -28.82 -7.67
C ILE A 414 2.34 -29.04 -8.94
N VAL A 415 2.59 -27.99 -9.73
CA VAL A 415 3.50 -28.06 -10.89
C VAL A 415 4.92 -28.42 -10.47
N GLY A 416 5.44 -27.88 -9.37
CA GLY A 416 6.75 -28.23 -8.82
C GLY A 416 6.82 -29.69 -8.35
N LEU A 417 5.79 -30.19 -7.67
CA LEU A 417 5.67 -31.61 -7.30
C LEU A 417 5.61 -32.53 -8.53
N GLN A 418 4.94 -32.13 -9.60
CA GLN A 418 4.90 -32.88 -10.86
C GLN A 418 6.27 -32.92 -11.55
N LEU A 419 7.09 -31.87 -11.47
CA LEU A 419 8.49 -31.89 -11.94
C LEU A 419 9.39 -32.82 -11.12
N LEU A 420 9.01 -33.12 -9.87
CA LEU A 420 9.65 -34.11 -8.98
C LEU A 420 9.05 -35.52 -9.11
N GLU A 421 8.25 -35.75 -10.16
CA GLU A 421 7.54 -37.01 -10.46
C GLU A 421 6.55 -37.47 -9.37
N TYR A 422 5.98 -36.55 -8.59
CA TYR A 422 4.89 -36.86 -7.64
C TYR A 422 3.53 -36.87 -8.36
N ARG A 423 2.70 -37.87 -8.08
CA ARG A 423 1.36 -38.08 -8.67
C ARG A 423 0.24 -37.73 -7.69
N GLU A 424 -0.76 -36.98 -8.14
CA GLU A 424 -1.92 -36.60 -7.31
C GLU A 424 -2.71 -37.83 -6.86
N GLY A 425 -3.22 -37.82 -5.62
CA GLY A 425 -3.94 -38.92 -4.98
C GLY A 425 -3.05 -40.06 -4.47
N VAL A 426 -1.90 -40.31 -5.13
CA VAL A 426 -0.93 -41.34 -4.75
C VAL A 426 0.15 -40.76 -3.84
N ASP A 427 1.02 -39.90 -4.39
CA ASP A 427 2.16 -39.32 -3.69
C ASP A 427 1.79 -38.09 -2.84
N TYR A 428 0.67 -37.43 -3.15
CA TYR A 428 0.15 -36.29 -2.36
C TYR A 428 -1.38 -36.17 -2.42
N VAL A 429 -1.92 -35.43 -1.45
CA VAL A 429 -3.34 -35.09 -1.29
C VAL A 429 -3.50 -33.58 -1.28
N VAL A 430 -4.62 -33.09 -1.82
CA VAL A 430 -4.99 -31.67 -1.87
C VAL A 430 -6.31 -31.47 -1.11
N GLU A 431 -6.25 -30.76 0.02
CA GLU A 431 -7.40 -30.36 0.84
C GLU A 431 -7.88 -28.96 0.41
N ARG A 432 -9.21 -28.78 0.35
CA ARG A 432 -9.90 -27.55 -0.07
C ARG A 432 -10.89 -27.11 1.01
N THR A 433 -11.31 -25.84 1.03
CA THR A 433 -12.30 -25.33 2.02
C THR A 433 -13.67 -26.00 1.93
N GLY A 434 -13.97 -26.70 0.84
CA GLY A 434 -15.26 -27.34 0.58
C GLY A 434 -15.14 -28.52 -0.39
N THR A 435 -16.29 -29.07 -0.79
CA THR A 435 -16.38 -30.31 -1.56
C THR A 435 -16.34 -30.12 -3.08
N LYS A 436 -16.31 -28.88 -3.59
CA LYS A 436 -16.29 -28.60 -5.03
C LYS A 436 -14.86 -28.41 -5.51
N ALA A 437 -14.57 -28.85 -6.73
CA ALA A 437 -13.26 -28.67 -7.36
C ALA A 437 -12.84 -27.19 -7.56
N ALA A 438 -13.80 -26.26 -7.47
CA ALA A 438 -13.58 -24.82 -7.55
C ALA A 438 -13.45 -24.12 -6.18
N ASP A 439 -13.58 -24.86 -5.07
CA ASP A 439 -13.32 -24.32 -3.73
C ASP A 439 -11.79 -24.21 -3.51
N PRO A 440 -11.27 -23.13 -2.90
CA PRO A 440 -9.83 -22.87 -2.82
C PRO A 440 -9.07 -23.96 -2.04
N ILE A 441 -7.84 -24.24 -2.51
CA ILE A 441 -6.91 -25.15 -1.84
C ILE A 441 -6.43 -24.50 -0.54
N VAL A 442 -6.42 -25.28 0.54
CA VAL A 442 -5.92 -24.86 1.86
C VAL A 442 -4.72 -25.66 2.34
N LYS A 443 -4.53 -26.90 1.88
CA LYS A 443 -3.41 -27.74 2.31
C LYS A 443 -3.02 -28.76 1.24
N ILE A 444 -1.72 -28.95 1.07
CA ILE A 444 -1.12 -30.04 0.28
C ILE A 444 -0.31 -30.89 1.26
N GLN A 445 -0.46 -32.21 1.20
CA GLN A 445 0.27 -33.14 2.05
C GLN A 445 0.81 -34.34 1.25
N THR A 446 2.11 -34.61 1.35
CA THR A 446 2.76 -35.76 0.69
C THR A 446 2.61 -37.05 1.49
N ARG A 447 2.73 -38.18 0.79
CA ARG A 447 2.52 -39.56 1.27
C ARG A 447 3.74 -40.47 1.09
N ARG A 448 4.89 -39.93 0.66
CA ARG A 448 6.17 -40.66 0.58
C ARG A 448 6.74 -40.92 1.98
N ALA A 449 7.95 -41.49 2.05
CA ALA A 449 8.58 -41.98 3.29
C ALA A 449 8.58 -40.96 4.44
N VAL A 450 8.80 -39.67 4.14
CA VAL A 450 8.54 -38.55 5.06
C VAL A 450 7.26 -37.84 4.63
N LYS A 451 6.36 -37.59 5.58
CA LYS A 451 5.13 -36.81 5.35
C LYS A 451 5.47 -35.33 5.41
N GLN A 452 5.40 -34.66 4.26
CA GLN A 452 5.63 -33.23 4.13
C GLN A 452 4.28 -32.53 3.90
N MET A 453 4.17 -31.27 4.30
CA MET A 453 2.90 -30.56 4.40
C MET A 453 3.12 -29.06 4.14
N ALA A 454 2.31 -28.50 3.24
CA ALA A 454 2.18 -27.06 3.05
C ALA A 454 0.74 -26.66 3.31
N ALA A 455 0.48 -25.79 4.29
CA ALA A 455 -0.88 -25.42 4.69
C ALA A 455 -1.08 -23.92 4.88
N TYR A 456 -2.30 -23.48 4.59
CA TYR A 456 -2.80 -22.16 4.90
C TYR A 456 -3.08 -22.02 6.40
N ILE A 457 -2.65 -20.90 6.96
CA ILE A 457 -3.06 -20.40 8.28
C ILE A 457 -3.39 -18.91 8.15
N ASP A 458 -4.50 -18.47 8.71
CA ASP A 458 -4.85 -17.05 8.65
C ASP A 458 -3.86 -16.21 9.49
N PRO A 459 -3.66 -14.92 9.17
CA PRO A 459 -2.61 -14.13 9.81
C PRO A 459 -2.82 -13.93 11.32
N HIS A 460 -4.06 -13.93 11.79
CA HIS A 460 -4.35 -13.75 13.21
C HIS A 460 -4.03 -15.02 13.99
N SER A 461 -4.52 -16.19 13.55
CA SER A 461 -4.17 -17.47 14.16
C SER A 461 -2.67 -17.76 14.10
N LEU A 462 -1.95 -17.32 13.06
CA LEU A 462 -0.49 -17.45 13.01
C LEU A 462 0.21 -16.54 14.03
N ALA A 463 -0.20 -15.28 14.15
CA ALA A 463 0.37 -14.37 15.15
C ALA A 463 0.08 -14.82 16.59
N ASP A 464 -1.11 -15.38 16.81
CA ASP A 464 -1.55 -15.85 18.11
C ASP A 464 -0.81 -17.18 18.45
N PHE A 465 -0.69 -18.12 17.51
CA PHE A 465 0.16 -19.33 17.61
C PHE A 465 1.63 -19.00 17.93
N CYS A 466 2.22 -18.00 17.26
CA CYS A 466 3.56 -17.53 17.58
C CYS A 466 3.68 -16.85 18.96
N SER A 467 2.58 -16.35 19.54
CA SER A 467 2.59 -15.70 20.87
C SER A 467 2.27 -16.65 22.04
N GLU A 468 1.57 -17.76 21.80
CA GLU A 468 1.29 -18.79 22.81
C GLU A 468 2.51 -19.67 23.13
N VAL A 469 3.59 -19.53 22.36
CA VAL A 469 4.89 -20.20 22.56
C VAL A 469 5.48 -19.95 23.96
N GLU A 470 5.25 -18.77 24.55
CA GLU A 470 5.67 -18.48 25.95
C GLU A 470 4.79 -19.14 27.02
N ARG A 471 3.60 -19.67 26.66
CA ARG A 471 2.57 -20.11 27.61
C ARG A 471 2.39 -21.62 27.69
N SER A 472 2.91 -22.42 26.75
CA SER A 472 2.71 -23.88 26.75
C SER A 472 3.94 -24.70 26.35
N THR A 473 4.10 -25.84 27.02
CA THR A 473 5.33 -26.62 27.08
C THR A 473 5.79 -27.21 25.75
N SER A 474 6.72 -26.54 25.06
CA SER A 474 7.84 -27.11 24.27
C SER A 474 7.58 -28.09 23.11
N ALA A 475 6.35 -28.55 22.85
CA ALA A 475 6.12 -29.78 22.08
C ALA A 475 5.52 -29.61 20.66
N ILE A 476 4.97 -28.43 20.33
CA ILE A 476 4.19 -28.22 19.09
C ILE A 476 4.93 -27.34 18.07
N VAL A 477 5.74 -26.40 18.54
CA VAL A 477 6.43 -25.39 17.69
C VAL A 477 7.62 -25.99 16.95
N SER A 478 8.29 -26.97 17.58
CA SER A 478 9.46 -27.71 17.08
C SER A 478 9.22 -28.55 15.81
N PHE A 479 8.04 -28.42 15.19
CA PHE A 479 7.66 -29.08 13.95
C PHE A 479 7.62 -28.16 12.72
N VAL A 480 7.69 -26.82 12.85
CA VAL A 480 7.57 -25.90 11.69
C VAL A 480 8.94 -25.51 11.14
N ASP A 481 9.23 -25.86 9.88
CA ASP A 481 10.53 -25.62 9.26
C ASP A 481 10.62 -24.28 8.51
N ALA A 482 9.49 -23.82 7.94
CA ALA A 482 9.39 -22.57 7.19
C ALA A 482 8.02 -21.89 7.30
N ILE A 483 8.02 -20.56 7.25
CA ILE A 483 6.83 -19.69 7.26
C ILE A 483 6.90 -18.73 6.07
N ILE A 484 5.86 -18.71 5.24
CA ILE A 484 5.72 -17.84 4.07
C ILE A 484 4.54 -16.90 4.27
N ILE A 485 4.76 -15.59 4.18
CA ILE A 485 3.74 -14.55 4.32
C ILE A 485 3.53 -13.88 2.96
N ASP A 486 2.47 -14.22 2.22
CA ASP A 486 2.14 -13.61 0.92
C ASP A 486 1.11 -12.47 1.05
N GLU A 487 1.27 -11.46 0.18
CA GLU A 487 0.70 -10.11 0.30
C GLU A 487 0.78 -9.54 1.71
N CYS A 488 1.96 -9.63 2.32
CA CYS A 488 2.27 -9.12 3.65
C CYS A 488 1.82 -7.66 3.84
N ALA A 489 1.93 -6.81 2.82
CA ALA A 489 1.48 -5.41 2.88
C ALA A 489 -0.05 -5.17 2.83
N ALA A 490 -0.85 -6.23 2.78
CA ALA A 490 -2.29 -6.18 3.03
C ALA A 490 -2.67 -6.72 4.43
N ILE A 491 -1.72 -7.29 5.18
CA ILE A 491 -1.89 -7.79 6.55
C ILE A 491 -1.55 -6.67 7.55
N PRO A 492 -2.36 -6.43 8.60
CA PRO A 492 -2.09 -5.43 9.63
C PRO A 492 -0.66 -5.49 10.17
N LEU A 493 0.02 -4.34 10.24
CA LEU A 493 1.44 -4.26 10.64
C LEU A 493 1.70 -4.91 12.01
N GLU A 494 0.75 -4.77 12.93
CA GLU A 494 0.84 -5.33 14.28
C GLU A 494 0.78 -6.86 14.29
N VAL A 495 0.04 -7.46 13.36
CA VAL A 495 0.00 -8.92 13.17
C VAL A 495 1.33 -9.40 12.58
N VAL A 496 1.85 -8.71 11.56
CA VAL A 496 3.16 -9.02 10.95
C VAL A 496 4.30 -8.88 11.97
N ARG A 497 4.28 -7.84 12.81
CA ARG A 497 5.25 -7.65 13.91
C ARG A 497 5.20 -8.80 14.89
N ARG A 498 4.02 -9.12 15.46
CA ARG A 498 3.89 -10.23 16.42
C ARG A 498 4.42 -11.54 15.83
N ILE A 499 4.15 -11.84 14.56
CA ILE A 499 4.73 -13.01 13.88
C ILE A 499 6.26 -12.94 13.86
N VAL A 500 6.87 -11.90 13.26
CA VAL A 500 8.33 -11.87 13.05
C VAL A 500 9.12 -11.64 14.35
N GLU A 501 8.51 -11.03 15.36
CA GLU A 501 9.12 -10.83 16.68
C GLU A 501 9.09 -12.11 17.54
N HIS A 502 8.19 -13.06 17.29
CA HIS A 502 8.12 -14.33 18.04
C HIS A 502 8.53 -15.57 17.22
N ILE A 503 8.91 -15.42 15.95
CA ILE A 503 9.55 -16.48 15.16
C ILE A 503 10.91 -16.87 15.78
N GLU A 504 11.11 -18.17 15.99
CA GLU A 504 12.40 -18.72 16.40
C GLU A 504 13.47 -18.54 15.30
N ALA A 505 14.74 -18.36 15.70
CA ALA A 505 15.88 -18.26 14.77
C ALA A 505 16.23 -19.58 14.02
N SER A 506 15.45 -20.64 14.26
CA SER A 506 15.48 -21.98 13.66
C SER A 506 14.65 -22.09 12.36
N VAL A 507 13.66 -21.21 12.17
CA VAL A 507 12.64 -21.26 11.12
C VAL A 507 13.00 -20.33 9.96
N LEU A 508 12.81 -20.79 8.72
CA LEU A 508 12.99 -19.96 7.53
C LEU A 508 11.76 -19.07 7.28
N CYS A 509 11.92 -17.75 7.35
CA CYS A 509 10.84 -16.79 7.08
C CYS A 509 10.97 -16.15 5.69
N ILE A 510 9.91 -16.23 4.87
CA ILE A 510 9.82 -15.61 3.54
C ILE A 510 8.66 -14.61 3.53
N ILE A 511 8.95 -13.32 3.37
CA ILE A 511 7.99 -12.22 3.38
C ILE A 511 7.80 -11.67 1.96
N SER A 512 6.63 -11.92 1.37
CA SER A 512 6.29 -11.56 0.01
C SER A 512 5.32 -10.38 -0.04
N SER A 513 5.64 -9.36 -0.85
CA SER A 513 4.89 -8.10 -0.89
C SER A 513 4.80 -7.50 -2.30
N THR A 514 3.65 -6.94 -2.65
CA THR A 514 3.51 -6.07 -3.83
C THR A 514 3.95 -4.64 -3.52
N CYS A 515 4.84 -4.07 -4.35
CA CYS A 515 5.37 -2.70 -4.17
C CYS A 515 4.69 -1.64 -5.05
N HIS A 516 4.31 -2.01 -6.27
CA HIS A 516 3.64 -1.15 -7.25
C HIS A 516 2.48 -1.88 -7.92
N GLY A 517 1.43 -1.13 -8.23
CA GLY A 517 0.18 -1.63 -8.81
C GLY A 517 -1.03 -0.92 -8.20
N TYR A 518 -2.19 -1.04 -8.84
CA TYR A 518 -3.40 -0.31 -8.43
C TYR A 518 -3.91 -0.73 -7.02
N GLU A 519 -3.54 -1.93 -6.54
CA GLU A 519 -3.92 -2.50 -5.25
C GLU A 519 -2.83 -2.34 -4.18
N ALA A 520 -1.72 -1.67 -4.50
CA ALA A 520 -0.51 -1.58 -3.66
C ALA A 520 -0.71 -0.71 -2.41
N SER A 521 -1.41 -1.25 -1.41
CA SER A 521 -1.14 -0.91 -0.03
C SER A 521 0.33 -1.20 0.27
N GLY A 522 1.02 -0.19 0.81
CA GLY A 522 2.26 -0.45 1.52
C GLY A 522 3.57 -0.50 0.73
N ARG A 523 3.84 0.41 -0.22
CA ARG A 523 5.25 0.89 -0.38
C ARG A 523 5.70 1.64 0.89
N ALA A 524 4.78 2.41 1.49
CA ALA A 524 4.93 2.95 2.84
C ALA A 524 5.21 1.85 3.89
N LEU A 525 4.52 0.71 3.76
CA LEU A 525 4.63 -0.40 4.70
C LEU A 525 5.90 -1.21 4.47
N SER A 526 6.22 -1.60 3.24
CA SER A 526 7.44 -2.35 2.94
C SER A 526 8.67 -1.56 3.38
N LEU A 527 8.78 -0.27 3.07
CA LEU A 527 9.90 0.55 3.54
C LEU A 527 9.96 0.65 5.07
N LYS A 528 8.82 0.83 5.77
CA LYS A 528 8.79 0.88 7.25
C LYS A 528 9.08 -0.48 7.89
N LEU A 529 8.54 -1.56 7.33
CA LEU A 529 8.70 -2.93 7.79
C LEU A 529 10.14 -3.40 7.56
N LEU A 530 10.66 -3.31 6.32
CA LEU A 530 12.05 -3.68 5.99
C LEU A 530 13.03 -2.90 6.86
N HIS A 531 12.84 -1.59 7.05
CA HIS A 531 13.70 -0.78 7.93
C HIS A 531 13.53 -1.11 9.43
N SER A 532 12.36 -1.60 9.86
CA SER A 532 12.16 -2.15 11.21
C SER A 532 12.81 -3.54 11.36
N LEU A 533 12.78 -4.36 10.31
CA LEU A 533 13.39 -5.69 10.26
C LEU A 533 14.92 -5.63 10.11
N GLU A 534 15.46 -4.62 9.44
CA GLU A 534 16.90 -4.32 9.41
C GLU A 534 17.39 -3.97 10.81
N ARG A 535 16.67 -3.10 11.53
CA ARG A 535 17.01 -2.70 12.91
C ARG A 535 16.86 -3.83 13.91
N ASN A 536 15.71 -4.50 13.91
CA ASN A 536 15.41 -5.59 14.85
C ASN A 536 16.20 -6.86 14.50
N GLY A 537 16.40 -7.14 13.21
CA GLY A 537 17.22 -8.25 12.70
C GLY A 537 18.70 -8.07 12.99
N ALA A 538 19.25 -6.86 12.84
CA ALA A 538 20.61 -6.55 13.29
C ALA A 538 20.78 -6.77 14.81
N ALA A 539 19.79 -6.40 15.62
CA ALA A 539 19.79 -6.68 17.06
C ALA A 539 19.66 -8.19 17.41
N ARG A 540 19.16 -9.02 16.47
CA ARG A 540 19.06 -10.49 16.60
C ARG A 540 20.14 -11.26 15.83
N GLY A 541 21.05 -10.57 15.13
CA GLY A 541 22.02 -11.19 14.24
C GLY A 541 21.42 -11.95 13.03
N GLN A 542 20.19 -11.65 12.63
CA GLN A 542 19.54 -12.24 11.45
C GLN A 542 19.66 -11.28 10.25
N PRO A 543 20.40 -11.63 9.18
CA PRO A 543 20.48 -10.80 7.99
C PRO A 543 19.17 -10.84 7.18
N LEU A 544 18.81 -9.70 6.59
CA LEU A 544 17.65 -9.53 5.72
C LEU A 544 18.07 -9.61 4.26
N VAL A 545 17.70 -10.70 3.58
CA VAL A 545 17.97 -10.90 2.15
C VAL A 545 16.81 -10.30 1.33
N LYS A 546 17.10 -9.35 0.45
CA LYS A 546 16.10 -8.73 -0.44
C LYS A 546 16.21 -9.34 -1.84
N LEU A 547 15.07 -9.80 -2.37
CA LEU A 547 14.92 -10.32 -3.72
C LEU A 547 13.86 -9.51 -4.47
N THR A 548 14.12 -9.16 -5.72
CA THR A 548 13.23 -8.34 -6.55
C THR A 548 12.82 -9.06 -7.84
N LEU A 549 11.61 -8.78 -8.33
CA LEU A 549 11.13 -9.22 -9.64
C LEU A 549 10.58 -8.01 -10.41
N GLU A 550 11.20 -7.70 -11.55
CA GLU A 550 10.87 -6.53 -12.37
C GLU A 550 10.35 -6.90 -13.76
N GLU A 551 10.77 -8.04 -14.32
CA GLU A 551 10.32 -8.53 -15.63
C GLU A 551 8.84 -8.97 -15.64
N PRO A 552 7.95 -8.34 -16.46
CA PRO A 552 6.55 -8.74 -16.58
C PRO A 552 6.37 -10.09 -17.29
N ILE A 553 5.46 -10.93 -16.78
CA ILE A 553 5.20 -12.27 -17.37
C ILE A 553 4.17 -12.27 -18.52
N ARG A 554 3.41 -11.17 -18.69
CA ARG A 554 2.26 -11.11 -19.62
C ARG A 554 2.54 -10.38 -20.92
N TYR A 555 3.40 -9.37 -20.90
CA TYR A 555 3.71 -8.44 -21.99
C TYR A 555 5.21 -8.10 -21.94
N SER A 556 5.77 -7.46 -22.96
CA SER A 556 7.19 -7.07 -22.93
C SER A 556 7.49 -6.10 -21.77
N GLN A 557 8.73 -6.09 -21.29
CA GLN A 557 9.28 -4.98 -20.52
C GLN A 557 9.14 -3.67 -21.32
N ASP A 558 9.01 -2.55 -20.62
CA ASP A 558 8.77 -1.21 -21.19
C ASP A 558 7.55 -1.07 -22.11
N ASP A 559 6.54 -1.95 -21.96
CA ASP A 559 5.26 -1.83 -22.65
C ASP A 559 4.67 -0.41 -22.53
N CYS A 560 4.35 0.21 -23.68
CA CYS A 560 3.91 1.60 -23.74
C CYS A 560 2.61 1.84 -22.95
N LEU A 561 1.70 0.85 -22.96
CA LEU A 561 0.43 0.93 -22.25
C LEU A 561 0.61 0.74 -20.73
N GLU A 562 1.63 -0.01 -20.28
CA GLU A 562 2.00 -0.08 -18.86
C GLU A 562 2.48 1.29 -18.37
N ARG A 563 3.42 1.91 -19.10
CA ARG A 563 3.99 3.22 -18.73
C ARG A 563 2.92 4.31 -18.69
N TRP A 564 2.05 4.37 -19.70
CA TRP A 564 0.88 5.28 -19.72
C TRP A 564 -0.11 4.98 -18.58
N GLY A 565 -0.40 3.71 -18.29
CA GLY A 565 -1.31 3.32 -17.21
C GLY A 565 -0.76 3.70 -15.83
N ASN A 566 0.52 3.45 -15.59
CA ASN A 566 1.21 3.81 -14.35
C ASN A 566 1.32 5.33 -14.17
N GLN A 567 1.50 6.10 -15.26
CA GLN A 567 1.44 7.56 -15.26
C GLN A 567 0.01 8.06 -14.93
N LEU A 568 -0.99 7.63 -15.69
CA LEU A 568 -2.41 8.00 -15.49
C LEU A 568 -2.89 7.69 -14.06
N LEU A 569 -2.52 6.54 -13.51
CA LEU A 569 -2.93 6.09 -12.18
C LEU A 569 -1.92 6.46 -11.06
N CYS A 570 -0.84 7.18 -11.39
CA CYS A 570 0.24 7.60 -10.48
C CYS A 570 0.84 6.44 -9.65
N LEU A 571 1.03 5.26 -10.24
CA LEU A 571 1.43 4.03 -9.54
C LEU A 571 2.94 3.88 -9.33
N ASP A 572 3.76 4.61 -10.08
CA ASP A 572 5.21 4.69 -9.89
C ASP A 572 5.61 6.08 -9.33
N PRO A 573 5.84 6.19 -8.00
CA PRO A 573 6.34 7.42 -7.37
C PRO A 573 7.87 7.48 -7.33
N THR A 574 8.59 6.51 -7.91
CA THR A 574 10.05 6.37 -7.74
C THR A 574 10.81 7.52 -8.40
N ARG A 575 10.41 7.86 -9.63
CA ARG A 575 11.09 8.84 -10.50
C ARG A 575 11.05 10.30 -10.03
N THR A 576 10.36 10.62 -8.94
CA THR A 576 10.16 12.02 -8.46
C THR A 576 10.35 12.22 -6.95
N LEU A 577 10.65 11.18 -6.18
CA LEU A 577 11.05 11.31 -4.76
C LEU A 577 12.57 11.46 -4.58
N LEU A 578 13.34 10.95 -5.54
CA LEU A 578 14.69 11.44 -5.79
C LEU A 578 14.61 12.83 -6.45
N SER A 579 15.69 13.59 -6.37
CA SER A 579 15.83 14.89 -7.04
C SER A 579 15.69 14.75 -8.57
N PRO A 580 15.52 15.86 -9.32
CA PRO A 580 15.78 15.86 -10.77
C PRO A 580 17.27 15.66 -11.01
N VAL A 581 17.72 14.41 -10.90
CA VAL A 581 19.06 13.94 -11.24
C VAL A 581 19.28 14.19 -12.73
N LYS A 582 20.44 14.76 -13.08
CA LYS A 582 20.89 14.83 -14.46
C LYS A 582 21.28 13.42 -14.88
N GLU A 583 20.92 13.00 -16.08
CA GLU A 583 21.63 11.92 -16.75
C GLU A 583 23.12 12.34 -16.84
N GLY A 584 24.01 11.56 -16.20
CA GLY A 584 25.46 11.84 -16.17
C GLY A 584 25.99 12.70 -15.01
N VAL A 585 25.48 12.55 -13.78
CA VAL A 585 26.22 12.91 -12.55
C VAL A 585 26.04 11.79 -11.52
N ASP A 586 27.14 11.30 -10.95
CA ASP A 586 27.17 10.15 -10.05
C ASP A 586 26.36 10.36 -8.75
N ASP A 587 25.78 9.30 -8.20
CA ASP A 587 24.86 9.30 -7.03
C ASP A 587 25.52 9.63 -5.67
N ALA A 588 26.65 10.34 -5.66
CA ALA A 588 27.40 10.71 -4.47
C ALA A 588 27.10 12.16 -3.99
N GLU A 589 26.92 12.32 -2.68
CA GLU A 589 27.08 13.59 -1.94
C GLU A 589 26.14 14.78 -2.25
N VAL A 590 24.83 14.56 -2.36
CA VAL A 590 23.84 15.62 -2.04
C VAL A 590 23.10 15.29 -0.74
N ALA A 591 23.70 15.69 0.39
CA ALA A 591 23.06 15.57 1.70
C ALA A 591 21.74 16.37 1.74
N PRO A 592 20.65 15.82 2.31
CA PRO A 592 19.36 16.50 2.35
C PRO A 592 19.44 17.76 3.21
N VAL A 593 19.35 18.93 2.57
CA VAL A 593 19.27 20.22 3.28
C VAL A 593 17.94 20.29 4.03
N PHE A 594 17.99 20.49 5.34
CA PHE A 594 16.81 20.69 6.18
C PHE A 594 16.54 22.19 6.37
N PRO A 595 15.70 22.84 5.54
CA PRO A 595 15.30 24.23 5.77
C PRO A 595 14.52 24.37 7.08
N LYS A 596 14.79 25.41 7.86
CA LYS A 596 14.00 25.71 9.07
C LYS A 596 12.52 25.87 8.67
N PRO A 597 11.54 25.22 9.34
CA PRO A 597 10.15 25.26 8.91
C PRO A 597 9.58 26.68 8.70
N GLU A 598 10.04 27.65 9.48
CA GLU A 598 9.69 29.07 9.38
C GLU A 598 10.04 29.72 8.03
N THR A 599 11.09 29.25 7.33
CA THR A 599 11.46 29.75 5.99
C THR A 599 10.62 29.10 4.88
N CYS A 600 9.94 28.00 5.18
CA CYS A 600 9.11 27.26 4.23
C CYS A 600 7.75 27.93 4.07
N THR A 601 7.26 27.94 2.83
CA THR A 601 6.00 28.60 2.45
C THR A 601 4.95 27.58 2.04
N LEU A 602 3.73 27.77 2.57
CA LEU A 602 2.57 26.93 2.28
C LEU A 602 1.78 27.56 1.12
N TYR A 603 1.49 26.76 0.10
CA TYR A 603 0.73 27.16 -1.08
C TYR A 603 -0.55 26.35 -1.19
N LYS A 604 -1.63 26.95 -1.70
CA LYS A 604 -2.78 26.21 -2.24
C LYS A 604 -2.46 25.80 -3.67
N VAL A 605 -2.71 24.54 -4.03
CA VAL A 605 -2.52 24.05 -5.41
C VAL A 605 -3.80 24.24 -6.21
N SER A 606 -3.71 24.78 -7.42
CA SER A 606 -4.86 24.81 -8.33
C SER A 606 -5.07 23.44 -8.97
N LYS A 607 -6.28 22.87 -8.81
CA LYS A 607 -6.66 21.58 -9.41
C LYS A 607 -6.67 21.64 -10.93
N ASP A 608 -7.16 22.74 -11.51
CA ASP A 608 -7.24 22.94 -12.97
C ASP A 608 -5.85 22.96 -13.63
N ALA A 609 -4.86 23.53 -12.93
CA ALA A 609 -3.46 23.51 -13.35
C ALA A 609 -2.81 22.14 -13.11
N LEU A 610 -3.02 21.53 -11.93
CA LEU A 610 -2.42 20.25 -11.55
C LEU A 610 -2.83 19.11 -12.49
N PHE A 611 -4.12 19.03 -12.82
CA PHE A 611 -4.67 18.03 -13.73
C PHE A 611 -4.67 18.51 -15.20
N SER A 612 -3.92 19.56 -15.54
CA SER A 612 -3.89 20.13 -16.89
C SER A 612 -3.26 19.23 -17.96
N GLY A 613 -2.52 18.18 -17.56
CA GLY A 613 -1.89 17.20 -18.45
C GLY A 613 -0.57 17.66 -19.10
N LEU A 614 0.05 18.73 -18.59
CA LEU A 614 1.38 19.17 -19.05
C LEU A 614 2.49 18.35 -18.35
N PRO A 615 3.65 18.09 -19.01
CA PRO A 615 4.71 17.27 -18.43
C PRO A 615 5.20 17.74 -17.05
N GLN A 616 5.36 19.05 -16.85
CA GLN A 616 5.77 19.62 -15.56
C GLN A 616 4.70 19.46 -14.47
N THR A 617 3.41 19.67 -14.80
CA THR A 617 2.32 19.49 -13.83
C THR A 617 2.09 18.02 -13.49
N GLU A 618 2.36 17.12 -14.44
CA GLU A 618 2.29 15.67 -14.27
C GLU A 618 3.38 15.16 -13.32
N LEU A 619 4.63 15.61 -13.48
CA LEU A 619 5.71 15.32 -12.51
C LEU A 619 5.37 15.85 -11.10
N PHE A 620 4.79 17.05 -11.01
CA PHE A 620 4.38 17.62 -9.72
C PHE A 620 3.21 16.85 -9.09
N LEU A 621 2.25 16.38 -9.89
CA LEU A 621 1.16 15.50 -9.45
C LEU A 621 1.70 14.14 -8.95
N GLN A 622 2.66 13.55 -9.66
CA GLN A 622 3.31 12.31 -9.22
C GLN A 622 4.11 12.49 -7.93
N ALA A 623 4.79 13.63 -7.74
CA ALA A 623 5.45 13.96 -6.47
C ALA A 623 4.45 14.10 -5.31
N ILE A 624 3.33 14.82 -5.50
CA ILE A 624 2.24 14.91 -4.50
C ILE A 624 1.69 13.51 -4.19
N TRP A 625 1.39 12.72 -5.22
CA TRP A 625 0.78 11.40 -5.05
C TRP A 625 1.74 10.39 -4.41
N GLY A 626 3.02 10.45 -4.75
CA GLY A 626 4.08 9.64 -4.15
C GLY A 626 4.24 9.93 -2.66
N ILE A 627 4.17 11.20 -2.25
CA ILE A 627 4.21 11.59 -0.83
C ILE A 627 2.96 11.08 -0.08
N PHE A 628 1.75 11.19 -0.67
CA PHE A 628 0.55 10.59 -0.08
C PHE A 628 0.61 9.05 -0.03
N SER A 629 1.13 8.41 -1.07
CA SER A 629 1.27 6.95 -1.14
C SER A 629 2.31 6.42 -0.14
N ALA A 630 3.39 7.17 0.10
CA ALA A 630 4.43 6.85 1.06
C ALA A 630 4.04 7.09 2.54
N SER A 631 2.95 7.82 2.83
CA SER A 631 2.47 8.02 4.21
C SER A 631 1.32 7.08 4.59
N HIS A 632 0.39 6.79 3.68
CA HIS A 632 -0.83 6.02 3.95
C HIS A 632 -0.67 4.51 3.78
N TYR A 633 -1.35 3.74 4.63
CA TYR A 633 -1.33 2.27 4.64
C TYR A 633 -1.92 1.67 3.35
N LYS A 634 -3.10 2.13 2.93
CA LYS A 634 -3.78 1.74 1.69
C LYS A 634 -4.35 2.96 0.99
N ASN A 635 -4.21 2.99 -0.34
CA ASN A 635 -4.76 4.01 -1.23
C ASN A 635 -5.59 3.30 -2.31
N SER A 636 -6.58 3.98 -2.88
CA SER A 636 -7.26 3.52 -4.09
C SER A 636 -6.95 4.49 -5.24
N PRO A 637 -6.79 4.01 -6.49
CA PRO A 637 -6.69 4.91 -7.65
C PRO A 637 -7.95 5.78 -7.80
N ASN A 638 -9.11 5.36 -7.27
CA ASN A 638 -10.32 6.16 -7.27
C ASN A 638 -10.18 7.46 -6.45
N ASP A 639 -9.24 7.51 -5.51
CA ASP A 639 -8.91 8.70 -4.73
C ASP A 639 -8.37 9.83 -5.64
N LEU A 640 -7.84 9.53 -6.83
CA LEU A 640 -7.44 10.54 -7.83
C LEU A 640 -8.64 11.28 -8.42
N ILE A 641 -9.73 10.60 -8.76
CA ILE A 641 -10.97 11.27 -9.22
C ILE A 641 -11.58 12.08 -8.06
N LEU A 642 -11.57 11.53 -6.84
CA LEU A 642 -12.01 12.28 -5.66
C LEU A 642 -11.20 13.56 -5.42
N LEU A 643 -9.91 13.55 -5.78
CA LEU A 643 -9.03 14.72 -5.69
C LEU A 643 -9.19 15.70 -6.86
N ALA A 644 -9.43 15.20 -8.07
CA ALA A 644 -9.51 15.99 -9.29
C ALA A 644 -10.88 16.68 -9.45
N ASP A 645 -11.96 15.90 -9.36
CA ASP A 645 -13.27 16.35 -9.87
C ASP A 645 -14.16 16.93 -8.76
N ASN A 646 -13.96 16.52 -7.50
CA ASN A 646 -14.74 17.04 -6.36
C ASN A 646 -14.33 18.50 -6.04
N PRO A 647 -15.25 19.48 -6.07
CA PRO A 647 -14.92 20.86 -5.73
C PRO A 647 -14.46 21.03 -4.28
N LEU A 648 -14.98 20.24 -3.33
CA LEU A 648 -14.77 20.39 -1.89
C LEU A 648 -13.37 19.99 -1.40
N HIS A 649 -12.63 19.20 -2.20
CA HIS A 649 -11.29 18.73 -1.84
C HIS A 649 -10.23 19.75 -2.29
N ASP A 650 -9.48 20.30 -1.34
CA ASP A 650 -8.37 21.22 -1.59
C ASP A 650 -7.02 20.54 -1.28
N VAL A 651 -5.96 20.98 -1.96
CA VAL A 651 -4.59 20.53 -1.74
C VAL A 651 -3.71 21.70 -1.35
N PHE A 652 -2.93 21.50 -0.29
CA PHE A 652 -1.92 22.43 0.19
C PHE A 652 -0.55 21.76 0.20
N VAL A 653 0.49 22.47 -0.25
CA VAL A 653 1.86 21.96 -0.33
C VAL A 653 2.84 22.93 0.34
N LEU A 654 3.72 22.37 1.18
CA LEU A 654 4.81 23.09 1.81
C LEU A 654 6.07 22.93 0.96
N CYS A 655 6.58 24.05 0.45
CA CYS A 655 7.81 24.12 -0.32
C CYS A 655 8.88 24.94 0.44
N PRO A 656 10.18 24.71 0.18
CA PRO A 656 11.23 25.64 0.57
C PRO A 656 11.01 27.01 -0.13
N PRO A 657 11.70 28.09 0.30
CA PRO A 657 11.66 29.36 -0.40
C PRO A 657 12.13 29.18 -1.86
N ILE A 658 11.28 29.59 -2.81
CA ILE A 658 11.51 29.40 -4.25
C ILE A 658 12.49 30.48 -4.74
N THR A 659 13.73 30.07 -5.06
CA THR A 659 14.76 30.94 -5.65
C THR A 659 14.63 31.00 -7.18
N ASP A 660 14.56 29.84 -7.84
CA ASP A 660 14.41 29.71 -9.29
C ASP A 660 12.95 29.42 -9.68
N THR A 661 12.36 30.25 -10.54
CA THR A 661 11.04 29.98 -11.14
C THR A 661 11.09 29.02 -12.34
N SER A 662 12.28 28.60 -12.76
CA SER A 662 12.52 27.70 -13.90
C SER A 662 12.44 26.21 -13.54
N ARG A 663 12.44 25.88 -12.24
CA ARG A 663 12.42 24.51 -11.70
C ARG A 663 11.20 24.30 -10.82
N LEU A 664 10.67 23.07 -10.79
CA LEU A 664 9.64 22.69 -9.83
C LEU A 664 10.25 22.62 -8.41
N PRO A 665 9.65 23.27 -7.40
CA PRO A 665 10.18 23.20 -6.04
C PRO A 665 9.91 21.81 -5.43
N PRO A 666 10.86 21.25 -4.65
CA PRO A 666 10.63 19.98 -3.96
C PRO A 666 9.54 20.14 -2.89
N ILE A 667 8.75 19.09 -2.69
CA ILE A 667 7.61 19.08 -1.79
C ILE A 667 8.04 18.46 -0.46
N LEU A 668 8.05 19.26 0.61
CA LEU A 668 8.44 18.80 1.96
C LEU A 668 7.26 18.11 2.68
N CYS A 669 6.07 18.69 2.52
CA CYS A 669 4.82 18.20 3.09
C CYS A 669 3.65 18.50 2.16
N ALA A 670 2.73 17.54 2.01
CA ALA A 670 1.46 17.70 1.30
C ALA A 670 0.28 17.45 2.25
N CYS A 671 -0.79 18.22 2.11
CA CYS A 671 -2.02 18.08 2.88
C CYS A 671 -3.23 18.15 1.95
N GLN A 672 -4.08 17.13 2.00
CA GLN A 672 -5.39 17.10 1.34
C GLN A 672 -6.46 17.35 2.40
N VAL A 673 -7.32 18.33 2.15
CA VAL A 673 -8.46 18.66 3.02
C VAL A 673 -9.77 18.59 2.25
N ALA A 674 -10.89 18.38 2.94
CA ALA A 674 -12.23 18.38 2.38
C ALA A 674 -13.14 19.28 3.20
N SER A 675 -13.86 20.18 2.54
CA SER A 675 -14.82 21.08 3.21
C SER A 675 -16.11 20.34 3.57
N GLU A 676 -16.49 20.37 4.84
CA GLU A 676 -17.67 19.70 5.41
C GLU A 676 -18.69 20.72 5.99
N GLY A 677 -19.92 20.27 6.21
CA GLY A 677 -20.99 21.05 6.83
C GLY A 677 -21.70 22.00 5.87
N PHE A 678 -22.25 23.09 6.40
CA PHE A 678 -23.20 23.98 5.71
C PHE A 678 -24.47 23.24 5.20
N LEU A 679 -24.86 22.16 5.88
CA LEU A 679 -26.03 21.35 5.54
C LEU A 679 -27.29 21.96 6.14
N ARG A 680 -28.42 21.89 5.42
CA ARG A 680 -29.72 22.33 5.93
C ARG A 680 -30.25 21.35 6.97
N THR A 681 -30.58 21.81 8.18
CA THR A 681 -31.13 20.96 9.27
C THR A 681 -32.34 20.11 8.85
N SER A 682 -33.18 20.56 7.92
CA SER A 682 -34.29 19.76 7.38
C SER A 682 -33.83 18.49 6.67
N VAL A 683 -32.77 18.58 5.85
CA VAL A 683 -32.15 17.42 5.16
C VAL A 683 -31.52 16.49 6.19
N VAL A 684 -30.78 17.04 7.17
CA VAL A 684 -30.11 16.25 8.22
C VAL A 684 -31.13 15.49 9.07
N ARG A 685 -32.25 16.12 9.47
CA ARG A 685 -33.33 15.45 10.23
C ARG A 685 -34.01 14.35 9.42
N ASN A 686 -34.35 14.61 8.16
CA ASN A 686 -34.99 13.63 7.27
C ASN A 686 -34.06 12.40 7.05
N ALA A 687 -32.79 12.64 6.73
CA ALA A 687 -31.81 11.58 6.56
C ALA A 687 -31.60 10.76 7.86
N LEU A 688 -31.59 11.42 9.03
CA LEU A 688 -31.45 10.73 10.33
C LEU A 688 -32.66 9.83 10.62
N GLN A 689 -33.88 10.28 10.29
CA GLN A 689 -35.10 9.47 10.43
C GLN A 689 -35.09 8.23 9.53
N HIS A 690 -34.58 8.34 8.30
CA HIS A 690 -34.45 7.22 7.36
C HIS A 690 -33.13 6.45 7.45
N GLN A 691 -32.27 6.78 8.43
CA GLN A 691 -30.90 6.25 8.60
C GLN A 691 -29.99 6.37 7.35
N GLN A 692 -30.32 7.28 6.43
CA GLN A 692 -29.60 7.44 5.16
C GLN A 692 -28.28 8.19 5.39
N ARG A 693 -27.16 7.58 4.98
CA ARG A 693 -25.83 8.19 5.03
C ARG A 693 -25.49 8.80 3.67
N HIS A 694 -25.40 10.13 3.63
CA HIS A 694 -24.90 10.84 2.46
C HIS A 694 -23.37 10.73 2.38
N GLU A 695 -22.84 10.33 1.21
CA GLU A 695 -21.39 10.32 0.98
C GLU A 695 -20.82 11.75 0.95
N GLY A 696 -19.69 11.95 1.65
CA GLY A 696 -18.98 13.23 1.74
C GLY A 696 -18.75 13.68 3.17
N ASP A 697 -19.83 14.06 3.86
CA ASP A 697 -19.87 14.77 5.16
C ASP A 697 -19.71 13.85 6.39
N MET A 698 -18.62 13.07 6.42
CA MET A 698 -18.38 12.03 7.42
C MET A 698 -18.39 12.53 8.88
N ILE A 699 -17.67 13.61 9.19
CA ILE A 699 -17.56 14.10 10.57
C ILE A 699 -18.87 14.77 10.98
N SER A 700 -19.42 15.62 10.12
CA SER A 700 -20.71 16.27 10.32
C SER A 700 -21.82 15.26 10.62
N TRP A 701 -21.84 14.15 9.86
CA TRP A 701 -22.80 13.07 10.06
C TRP A 701 -22.56 12.26 11.34
N ILE A 702 -21.33 11.80 11.59
CA ILE A 702 -21.03 10.95 12.76
C ILE A 702 -21.29 11.72 14.07
N VAL A 703 -20.94 13.01 14.13
CA VAL A 703 -21.24 13.84 15.30
C VAL A 703 -22.74 14.07 15.45
N ALA A 704 -23.46 14.44 14.38
CA ALA A 704 -24.92 14.60 14.44
C ALA A 704 -25.64 13.29 14.87
N GLN A 705 -25.22 12.13 14.34
CA GLN A 705 -25.81 10.83 14.66
C GLN A 705 -25.49 10.38 16.10
N HIS A 706 -24.24 10.49 16.57
CA HIS A 706 -23.85 10.00 17.90
C HIS A 706 -24.07 11.00 19.05
N TYR A 707 -24.30 12.28 18.77
CA TYR A 707 -24.65 13.29 19.79
C TYR A 707 -26.09 13.80 19.66
N GLN A 708 -26.84 13.38 18.64
CA GLN A 708 -28.23 13.80 18.37
C GLN A 708 -28.37 15.34 18.26
N GLN A 709 -27.35 15.99 17.71
CA GLN A 709 -27.27 17.45 17.54
C GLN A 709 -27.14 17.80 16.05
N PRO A 710 -28.26 17.99 15.32
CA PRO A 710 -28.22 18.33 13.89
C PRO A 710 -27.61 19.70 13.62
N SER A 711 -27.62 20.62 14.60
CA SER A 711 -26.97 21.93 14.51
C SER A 711 -25.46 21.86 14.30
N PHE A 712 -24.79 20.76 14.67
CA PHE A 712 -23.37 20.58 14.34
C PHE A 712 -23.13 20.49 12.83
N ALA A 713 -24.09 19.97 12.05
CA ALA A 713 -23.97 19.84 10.59
C ALA A 713 -24.25 21.16 9.83
N GLU A 714 -24.83 22.16 10.51
CA GLU A 714 -24.95 23.52 9.98
C GLU A 714 -23.59 24.26 10.04
N LEU A 715 -22.76 23.94 11.04
CA LEU A 715 -21.42 24.52 11.21
C LEU A 715 -20.49 24.06 10.08
N GLY A 716 -20.04 25.01 9.26
CA GLY A 716 -18.98 24.78 8.28
C GLY A 716 -17.67 24.36 8.94
N GLY A 717 -17.03 23.33 8.39
CA GLY A 717 -15.78 22.76 8.89
C GLY A 717 -14.89 22.23 7.78
N VAL A 718 -13.69 21.79 8.15
CA VAL A 718 -12.73 21.17 7.22
C VAL A 718 -12.17 19.88 7.81
N ARG A 719 -12.37 18.77 7.10
CA ARG A 719 -11.73 17.49 7.40
C ARG A 719 -10.36 17.43 6.72
N ILE A 720 -9.30 17.23 7.48
CA ILE A 720 -8.02 16.78 6.93
C ILE A 720 -8.19 15.31 6.51
N VAL A 721 -8.06 15.05 5.22
CA VAL A 721 -8.21 13.71 4.62
C VAL A 721 -6.87 12.99 4.60
N ARG A 722 -5.81 13.70 4.22
CA ARG A 722 -4.43 13.21 4.19
C ARG A 722 -3.48 14.32 4.64
N ILE A 723 -2.51 13.99 5.48
CA ILE A 723 -1.32 14.83 5.70
C ILE A 723 -0.09 13.93 5.65
N ALA A 724 0.91 14.36 4.88
CA ALA A 724 2.02 13.52 4.48
C ALA A 724 3.30 14.35 4.43
N THR A 725 4.35 13.87 5.10
CA THR A 725 5.72 14.39 4.98
C THR A 725 6.54 13.36 4.21
N SER A 726 7.44 13.82 3.34
CA SER A 726 8.38 12.92 2.66
C SER A 726 9.26 12.22 3.70
N SER A 727 9.60 10.94 3.46
CA SER A 727 10.32 10.07 4.41
C SER A 727 11.64 10.67 4.90
N THR A 728 12.38 11.32 4.00
CA THR A 728 13.66 12.01 4.30
C THR A 728 13.49 13.17 5.29
N TYR A 729 12.31 13.79 5.34
CA TYR A 729 12.02 14.98 6.14
C TYR A 729 11.11 14.69 7.35
N MET A 730 10.86 13.41 7.66
CA MET A 730 10.13 13.01 8.87
C MET A 730 10.86 13.49 10.14
N ARG A 731 10.10 13.66 11.24
CA ARG A 731 10.54 14.24 12.53
C ARG A 731 10.97 15.72 12.49
N GLY A 732 11.26 16.32 11.33
CA GLY A 732 11.62 17.75 11.16
C GLY A 732 10.50 18.78 11.43
N GLY A 733 9.42 18.43 12.13
CA GLY A 733 8.35 19.36 12.54
C GLY A 733 7.41 19.88 11.45
N TYR A 734 7.74 19.74 10.16
CA TYR A 734 7.01 20.32 9.02
C TYR A 734 5.49 20.06 9.03
N GLY A 735 5.04 18.85 9.42
CA GLY A 735 3.61 18.55 9.51
C GLY A 735 2.86 19.42 10.52
N SER A 736 3.44 19.67 11.70
CA SER A 736 2.86 20.57 12.71
C SER A 736 2.86 22.03 12.24
N TYR A 737 3.90 22.44 11.50
CA TYR A 737 3.97 23.77 10.90
C TYR A 737 2.84 23.98 9.86
N VAL A 738 2.57 22.99 8.99
CA VAL A 738 1.44 23.03 8.06
C VAL A 738 0.10 23.15 8.81
N LEU A 739 -0.12 22.38 9.88
CA LEU A 739 -1.34 22.49 10.69
C LEU A 739 -1.49 23.86 11.35
N SER A 740 -0.39 24.46 11.81
CA SER A 740 -0.38 25.83 12.34
C SER A 740 -0.79 26.84 11.27
N GLN A 741 -0.13 26.84 10.11
CA GLN A 741 -0.42 27.79 9.03
C GLN A 741 -1.83 27.59 8.43
N LEU A 742 -2.35 26.36 8.34
CA LEU A 742 -3.75 26.12 7.97
C LEU A 742 -4.72 26.71 9.00
N GLY A 743 -4.44 26.56 10.29
CA GLY A 743 -5.24 27.19 11.36
C GLY A 743 -5.27 28.72 11.25
N ARG A 744 -4.14 29.34 10.90
CA ARG A 744 -4.02 30.80 10.68
C ARG A 744 -4.76 31.25 9.41
N PHE A 745 -4.63 30.48 8.32
CA PHE A 745 -5.36 30.69 7.07
C PHE A 745 -6.88 30.72 7.29
N TYR A 746 -7.45 29.71 7.95
CA TYR A 746 -8.90 29.63 8.18
C TYR A 746 -9.44 30.61 9.23
N ARG A 747 -8.58 31.16 10.12
CA ARG A 747 -8.92 32.35 10.93
C ARG A 747 -8.88 33.67 10.14
N GLY A 748 -8.26 33.69 8.96
CA GLY A 748 -8.13 34.87 8.11
C GLY A 748 -6.85 35.67 8.31
N GLU A 749 -5.97 35.30 9.26
CA GLU A 749 -4.74 36.03 9.60
C GLU A 749 -3.78 36.24 8.43
N LEU A 750 -3.80 35.34 7.44
CA LEU A 750 -2.86 35.34 6.32
C LEU A 750 -3.39 36.09 5.09
N TYR A 751 -4.70 36.39 5.02
CA TYR A 751 -5.33 36.96 3.83
C TYR A 751 -5.08 38.47 3.72
N ASN A 752 -4.53 38.92 2.59
CA ASN A 752 -4.17 40.32 2.38
C ASN A 752 -4.99 40.93 1.23
N ALA A 753 -6.11 41.57 1.58
CA ALA A 753 -6.99 42.24 0.64
C ALA A 753 -6.29 43.32 -0.23
N ILE A 754 -5.22 43.95 0.29
CA ILE A 754 -4.45 44.97 -0.44
C ILE A 754 -3.56 44.32 -1.50
N GLU A 755 -3.01 43.12 -1.24
CA GLU A 755 -2.27 42.34 -2.24
C GLU A 755 -3.20 41.87 -3.36
N VAL A 756 -4.42 41.40 -3.02
CA VAL A 756 -5.45 41.00 -3.99
C VAL A 756 -5.85 42.17 -4.89
N GLY A 757 -6.15 43.34 -4.34
CA GLY A 757 -6.53 44.53 -5.12
C GLY A 757 -5.48 44.92 -6.16
N ARG A 758 -4.20 44.95 -5.76
CA ARG A 758 -3.06 45.23 -6.67
C ARG A 758 -2.88 44.18 -7.76
N ILE A 759 -3.28 42.94 -7.53
CA ILE A 759 -3.24 41.87 -8.55
C ILE A 759 -4.40 42.05 -9.54
N ASP A 760 -5.60 42.36 -9.08
CA ASP A 760 -6.75 42.63 -9.96
C ASP A 760 -6.57 43.92 -10.80
N GLU A 761 -5.93 44.96 -10.26
CA GLU A 761 -5.53 46.15 -11.01
C GLU A 761 -4.54 45.81 -12.14
N ARG A 762 -3.52 44.99 -11.86
CA ARG A 762 -2.55 44.53 -12.86
C ARG A 762 -3.18 43.62 -13.93
N LEU A 763 -4.15 42.79 -13.55
CA LEU A 763 -4.92 41.98 -14.49
C LEU A 763 -5.83 42.85 -15.36
N ARG A 764 -6.49 43.88 -14.80
CA ARG A 764 -7.26 44.87 -15.56
C ARG A 764 -6.40 45.64 -16.55
N ALA A 765 -5.21 46.10 -16.15
CA ALA A 765 -4.29 46.80 -17.04
C ALA A 765 -3.84 45.92 -18.23
N ARG A 766 -3.53 44.64 -17.99
CA ARG A 766 -3.23 43.67 -19.07
C ARG A 766 -4.45 43.37 -19.94
N ALA A 767 -5.64 43.27 -19.36
CA ALA A 767 -6.87 43.05 -20.12
C ALA A 767 -7.21 44.24 -21.03
N LEU A 768 -6.90 45.47 -20.59
CA LEU A 768 -7.01 46.67 -21.41
C LEU A 768 -6.09 46.57 -22.64
N GLN A 769 -4.81 46.25 -22.43
CA GLN A 769 -3.81 46.12 -23.50
C GLN A 769 -4.12 44.97 -24.48
N GLU A 770 -4.53 43.79 -24.00
CA GLU A 770 -4.96 42.69 -24.89
C GLU A 770 -6.28 43.02 -25.61
N ALA A 771 -7.19 43.82 -25.02
CA ALA A 771 -8.42 44.26 -25.69
C ALA A 771 -8.14 45.29 -26.79
N GLU A 772 -7.32 46.31 -26.50
CA GLU A 772 -6.84 47.29 -27.49
C GLU A 772 -6.14 46.61 -28.68
N ALA A 773 -5.32 45.58 -28.42
CA ALA A 773 -4.63 44.81 -29.45
C ALA A 773 -5.50 43.81 -30.23
N THR A 774 -6.68 43.41 -29.73
CA THR A 774 -7.53 42.37 -30.35
C THR A 774 -8.92 42.83 -30.76
N GLY A 775 -9.32 44.07 -30.43
CA GLY A 775 -10.64 44.63 -30.72
C GLY A 775 -11.80 43.99 -29.93
N LYS A 776 -11.50 43.12 -28.95
CA LYS A 776 -12.49 42.44 -28.11
C LYS A 776 -12.90 43.28 -26.90
N ARG A 777 -14.03 42.95 -26.27
CA ARG A 777 -14.44 43.66 -25.05
C ARG A 777 -13.45 43.38 -23.91
N VAL A 778 -13.11 44.40 -23.13
CA VAL A 778 -12.21 44.28 -21.96
C VAL A 778 -12.71 43.19 -21.01
N GLU A 779 -14.02 43.06 -20.82
CA GLU A 779 -14.62 42.01 -19.97
C GLU A 779 -14.43 40.59 -20.52
N GLU A 780 -14.52 40.39 -21.84
CA GLU A 780 -14.27 39.10 -22.50
C GLU A 780 -12.80 38.72 -22.40
N VAL A 781 -11.90 39.68 -22.62
CA VAL A 781 -10.45 39.50 -22.49
C VAL A 781 -10.05 39.25 -21.04
N LEU A 782 -10.66 39.95 -20.08
CA LEU A 782 -10.43 39.75 -18.65
C LEU A 782 -10.96 38.40 -18.16
N ALA A 783 -12.12 37.95 -18.67
CA ALA A 783 -12.64 36.61 -18.45
C ALA A 783 -11.71 35.54 -19.05
N ALA A 784 -11.21 35.75 -20.28
CA ALA A 784 -10.25 34.85 -20.92
C ALA A 784 -8.90 34.82 -20.18
N LEU A 785 -8.41 35.95 -19.66
CA LEU A 785 -7.20 36.04 -18.84
C LEU A 785 -7.35 35.35 -17.48
N ARG A 786 -8.55 35.41 -16.87
CA ARG A 786 -8.90 34.62 -15.67
C ARG A 786 -9.13 33.13 -15.98
N GLY A 787 -9.49 32.80 -17.22
CA GLY A 787 -9.67 31.43 -17.73
C GLY A 787 -8.40 30.78 -18.29
N ARG A 788 -7.32 31.54 -18.56
CA ARG A 788 -5.98 30.97 -18.79
C ARG A 788 -5.58 30.19 -17.54
N VAL A 789 -4.92 29.04 -17.75
CA VAL A 789 -4.59 28.09 -16.68
C VAL A 789 -3.96 28.83 -15.49
N PRO A 790 -4.63 28.86 -14.32
CA PRO A 790 -4.15 29.62 -13.18
C PRO A 790 -2.80 29.08 -12.69
N ALA A 791 -2.01 29.93 -12.02
CA ALA A 791 -0.73 29.51 -11.49
C ALA A 791 -0.88 28.26 -10.60
N LEU A 792 -0.05 27.24 -10.85
CA LEU A 792 -0.10 25.94 -10.18
C LEU A 792 -0.06 26.07 -8.66
N LEU A 793 0.77 26.99 -8.16
CA LEU A 793 0.91 27.34 -6.75
C LEU A 793 0.34 28.74 -6.49
N GLN A 794 -0.66 28.81 -5.62
CA GLN A 794 -1.30 30.05 -5.18
C GLN A 794 -0.86 30.40 -3.76
N LYS A 795 -0.42 31.65 -3.53
CA LYS A 795 -0.08 32.15 -2.20
C LYS A 795 -1.35 32.29 -1.34
N LEU A 796 -1.27 31.86 -0.08
CA LEU A 796 -2.39 31.96 0.87
C LEU A 796 -2.82 33.40 1.19
N SER A 797 -1.97 34.41 0.91
CA SER A 797 -2.33 35.82 1.05
C SER A 797 -3.33 36.31 0.00
N VAL A 798 -3.38 35.65 -1.16
CA VAL A 798 -4.26 36.01 -2.29
C VAL A 798 -5.58 35.22 -2.23
N VAL A 799 -5.56 34.01 -1.67
CA VAL A 799 -6.74 33.13 -1.58
C VAL A 799 -7.62 33.54 -0.39
N LYS A 800 -8.88 33.93 -0.65
CA LYS A 800 -9.86 34.19 0.42
C LYS A 800 -10.28 32.87 1.10
N PRO A 801 -10.15 32.73 2.44
CA PRO A 801 -10.56 31.51 3.14
C PRO A 801 -12.08 31.43 3.34
N SER A 802 -12.61 30.22 3.35
CA SER A 802 -14.00 29.94 3.74
C SER A 802 -14.18 30.13 5.26
N PRO A 803 -15.33 30.67 5.74
CA PRO A 803 -15.58 30.85 7.16
C PRO A 803 -15.93 29.50 7.81
N ILE A 804 -15.01 28.94 8.59
CA ILE A 804 -15.20 27.64 9.27
C ILE A 804 -15.08 27.75 10.80
N ALA A 805 -15.81 26.88 11.50
CA ALA A 805 -15.80 26.77 12.96
C ALA A 805 -14.77 25.74 13.46
N TRP A 806 -14.56 24.65 12.71
CA TRP A 806 -13.71 23.53 13.14
C TRP A 806 -12.83 22.94 12.03
N ILE A 807 -11.66 22.43 12.43
CA ILE A 807 -10.83 21.51 11.63
C ILE A 807 -10.89 20.14 12.31
N GLY A 808 -11.13 19.10 11.54
CA GLY A 808 -11.28 17.73 12.03
C GLY A 808 -10.39 16.74 11.30
N VAL A 809 -10.16 15.58 11.92
CA VAL A 809 -9.45 14.46 11.30
C VAL A 809 -10.08 13.13 11.74
N GLY A 810 -10.08 12.15 10.85
CA GLY A 810 -10.39 10.76 11.15
C GLY A 810 -9.23 9.85 10.75
N PHE A 811 -8.70 9.05 11.68
CA PHE A 811 -7.53 8.20 11.44
C PHE A 811 -7.59 6.91 12.27
N GLY A 812 -6.86 5.88 11.86
CA GLY A 812 -6.67 4.65 12.64
C GLY A 812 -5.70 4.91 13.80
N VAL A 813 -6.07 4.50 15.02
CA VAL A 813 -5.36 4.93 16.23
C VAL A 813 -4.03 4.22 16.39
N THR A 814 -2.96 5.00 16.26
CA THR A 814 -1.60 4.66 16.70
C THR A 814 -1.09 5.72 17.67
N LEU A 815 -0.16 5.33 18.55
CA LEU A 815 0.39 6.23 19.57
C LEU A 815 1.05 7.47 18.96
N ASP A 816 1.86 7.29 17.91
CA ASP A 816 2.54 8.37 17.19
C ASP A 816 1.55 9.42 16.65
N LEU A 817 0.49 8.98 15.97
CA LEU A 817 -0.52 9.87 15.40
C LEU A 817 -1.35 10.53 16.51
N LEU A 818 -1.75 9.80 17.54
CA LEU A 818 -2.49 10.35 18.69
C LEU A 818 -1.67 11.40 19.45
N GLN A 819 -0.36 11.19 19.61
CA GLN A 819 0.56 12.20 20.16
C GLN A 819 0.67 13.42 19.23
N PHE A 820 0.86 13.21 17.92
CA PHE A 820 0.96 14.28 16.92
C PHE A 820 -0.28 15.18 16.87
N TRP A 821 -1.49 14.60 16.81
CA TRP A 821 -2.73 15.37 16.75
C TRP A 821 -3.00 16.14 18.05
N ARG A 822 -2.81 15.52 19.22
CA ARG A 822 -2.92 16.22 20.51
C ARG A 822 -1.88 17.34 20.68
N ARG A 823 -0.62 17.14 20.28
CA ARG A 823 0.42 18.20 20.26
C ARG A 823 0.04 19.38 19.35
N ASN A 824 -0.79 19.14 18.32
CA ASN A 824 -1.33 20.16 17.43
C ASN A 824 -2.71 20.71 17.87
N GLY A 825 -3.13 20.48 19.11
CA GLY A 825 -4.34 21.08 19.68
C GLY A 825 -5.66 20.44 19.23
N PHE A 826 -5.64 19.20 18.77
CA PHE A 826 -6.85 18.42 18.48
C PHE A 826 -7.28 17.61 19.71
N ALA A 827 -8.58 17.55 19.97
CA ALA A 827 -9.18 16.77 21.06
C ALA A 827 -10.10 15.65 20.52
N PRO A 828 -10.15 14.47 21.14
CA PRO A 828 -10.93 13.34 20.65
C PRO A 828 -12.43 13.51 20.94
N VAL A 829 -13.27 13.15 19.96
CA VAL A 829 -14.73 13.35 20.00
C VAL A 829 -15.49 12.05 19.73
N TYR A 830 -14.90 11.08 19.02
CA TYR A 830 -15.52 9.79 18.75
C TYR A 830 -14.46 8.70 18.51
N ILE A 831 -14.79 7.47 18.89
CA ILE A 831 -14.04 6.25 18.52
C ILE A 831 -15.02 5.22 17.96
N ARG A 832 -14.65 4.57 16.86
CA ARG A 832 -15.40 3.45 16.28
C ARG A 832 -15.08 2.18 17.07
N GLN A 833 -16.12 1.46 17.49
CA GLN A 833 -15.96 0.19 18.20
C GLN A 833 -15.45 -0.92 17.27
N ASP A 834 -15.97 -0.98 16.04
CA ASP A 834 -15.45 -1.92 15.04
C ASP A 834 -14.02 -1.56 14.64
N VAL A 835 -13.13 -2.55 14.68
CA VAL A 835 -11.79 -2.51 14.09
C VAL A 835 -11.92 -2.44 12.57
N ASN A 836 -11.06 -1.65 11.90
CA ASN A 836 -10.93 -1.71 10.44
C ASN A 836 -10.19 -2.99 10.03
N PRO A 837 -10.82 -3.95 9.33
CA PRO A 837 -10.19 -5.23 8.98
C PRO A 837 -8.99 -5.08 8.03
N THR A 838 -8.83 -3.93 7.39
CA THR A 838 -7.65 -3.64 6.55
C THR A 838 -6.42 -3.22 7.36
N THR A 839 -6.57 -2.47 8.46
CA THR A 839 -5.42 -1.94 9.23
C THR A 839 -5.23 -2.59 10.59
N GLY A 840 -6.23 -3.30 11.12
CA GLY A 840 -6.21 -3.81 12.51
C GLY A 840 -6.47 -2.73 13.57
N GLU A 841 -6.79 -1.49 13.17
CA GLU A 841 -6.92 -0.33 14.05
C GLU A 841 -8.38 0.13 14.18
N HIS A 842 -8.76 0.65 15.35
CA HIS A 842 -9.99 1.43 15.53
C HIS A 842 -9.84 2.82 14.91
N THR A 843 -10.91 3.39 14.35
CA THR A 843 -10.91 4.79 13.85
C THR A 843 -11.30 5.77 14.97
N VAL A 844 -10.49 6.79 15.23
CA VAL A 844 -10.87 7.95 16.07
C VAL A 844 -11.11 9.19 15.21
N LEU A 845 -12.12 9.97 15.60
CA LEU A 845 -12.30 11.35 15.15
C LEU A 845 -11.78 12.33 16.22
N MET A 846 -10.97 13.28 15.79
CA MET A 846 -10.52 14.41 16.63
C MET A 846 -10.89 15.74 15.96
N LEU A 847 -11.27 16.72 16.77
CA LEU A 847 -11.62 18.08 16.34
C LEU A 847 -10.71 19.12 17.01
N ARG A 848 -10.51 20.24 16.32
CA ARG A 848 -9.89 21.47 16.81
C ARG A 848 -10.78 22.65 16.45
N GLY A 849 -11.09 23.50 17.43
CA GLY A 849 -11.78 24.77 17.18
C GLY A 849 -10.91 25.74 16.40
N VAL A 850 -11.52 26.45 15.44
CA VAL A 850 -10.91 27.55 14.67
C VAL A 850 -11.45 28.89 15.14
N ARG A 851 -12.74 28.92 15.52
CA ARG A 851 -13.45 30.06 16.11
C ARG A 851 -14.16 29.57 17.38
N GLU A 852 -14.28 30.44 18.37
CA GLU A 852 -15.01 30.15 19.61
C GLU A 852 -16.54 30.28 19.42
N GLU A 853 -16.95 30.97 18.36
CA GLU A 853 -18.34 31.14 17.95
C GLU A 853 -18.99 29.78 17.61
N GLY A 854 -19.90 29.33 18.48
CA GLY A 854 -20.80 28.20 18.27
C GLY A 854 -20.33 26.83 18.77
N LEU A 855 -19.04 26.50 18.70
CA LEU A 855 -18.56 25.14 19.02
C LEU A 855 -17.98 25.00 20.45
N ARG A 856 -18.82 24.55 21.39
CA ARG A 856 -18.38 24.13 22.74
C ARG A 856 -17.73 22.74 22.72
N LEU A 857 -16.50 22.65 22.22
CA LEU A 857 -15.73 21.40 22.07
C LEU A 857 -15.64 20.59 23.37
N GLU A 858 -15.50 21.26 24.52
CA GLU A 858 -15.42 20.65 25.87
C GLU A 858 -16.58 19.68 26.15
N ARG A 859 -17.82 20.06 25.80
CA ARG A 859 -19.01 19.22 25.99
C ARG A 859 -18.92 17.91 25.21
N PHE A 860 -18.30 17.94 24.04
CA PHE A 860 -18.07 16.74 23.23
C PHE A 860 -16.94 15.89 23.82
N THR A 861 -15.86 16.50 24.32
CA THR A 861 -14.74 15.76 24.93
C THR A 861 -15.14 15.09 26.25
N ASP A 862 -15.96 15.72 27.09
CA ASP A 862 -16.43 15.14 28.36
C ASP A 862 -17.49 14.05 28.15
N ALA A 863 -18.30 14.17 27.10
CA ALA A 863 -19.21 13.11 26.69
C ALA A 863 -18.48 11.94 26.01
N PHE A 864 -17.45 12.20 25.21
CA PHE A 864 -16.54 11.19 24.67
C PHE A 864 -15.83 10.43 25.79
N ARG A 865 -15.26 11.14 26.77
CA ARG A 865 -14.53 10.57 27.91
C ARG A 865 -15.39 9.62 28.75
N ARG A 866 -16.61 10.03 29.11
CA ARG A 866 -17.57 9.15 29.81
C ARG A 866 -17.93 7.91 29.00
N ARG A 867 -18.20 8.06 27.71
CA ARG A 867 -18.44 6.91 26.82
C ARG A 867 -17.23 5.99 26.73
N LEU A 868 -16.01 6.54 26.63
CA LEU A 868 -14.78 5.75 26.51
C LEU A 868 -14.51 4.89 27.75
N MET A 869 -14.69 5.42 28.97
CA MET A 869 -14.48 4.64 30.20
C MET A 869 -15.32 3.36 30.23
N HIS A 870 -16.61 3.44 29.91
CA HIS A 870 -17.45 2.25 29.85
C HIS A 870 -17.09 1.33 28.65
N LEU A 871 -16.72 1.89 27.49
CA LEU A 871 -16.40 1.11 26.29
C LEU A 871 -15.07 0.33 26.37
N LEU A 872 -14.10 0.78 27.18
CA LEU A 872 -12.84 0.07 27.43
C LEU A 872 -13.04 -1.31 28.06
N ARG A 873 -14.13 -1.51 28.82
CA ARG A 873 -14.49 -2.81 29.41
C ARG A 873 -15.13 -3.79 28.41
N TYR A 874 -15.47 -3.33 27.21
CA TYR A 874 -16.13 -4.12 26.15
C TYR A 874 -15.25 -4.18 24.89
N ASN A 875 -15.77 -3.70 23.75
CA ASN A 875 -15.16 -3.82 22.42
C ASN A 875 -13.80 -3.09 22.27
N LEU A 876 -13.41 -2.24 23.23
CA LEU A 876 -12.13 -1.52 23.23
C LEU A 876 -11.09 -2.09 24.21
N SER A 877 -11.39 -3.22 24.86
CA SER A 877 -10.46 -3.94 25.76
C SER A 877 -9.16 -4.40 25.09
N ARG A 878 -9.16 -4.51 23.75
CA ARG A 878 -7.99 -4.86 22.92
C ARG A 878 -7.16 -3.64 22.47
N LEU A 879 -7.49 -2.42 22.91
CA LEU A 879 -6.61 -1.26 22.70
C LEU A 879 -5.34 -1.41 23.56
N PRO A 880 -4.15 -1.04 23.06
CA PRO A 880 -2.96 -0.90 23.90
C PRO A 880 -3.21 0.07 25.07
N LEU A 881 -2.74 -0.29 26.26
CA LEU A 881 -2.90 0.47 27.50
C LEU A 881 -2.42 1.91 27.35
N GLU A 882 -1.27 2.11 26.69
CA GLU A 882 -0.73 3.45 26.48
C GLU A 882 -1.63 4.28 25.55
N VAL A 883 -2.27 3.66 24.56
CA VAL A 883 -3.24 4.34 23.68
C VAL A 883 -4.51 4.69 24.45
N ALA A 884 -5.04 3.79 25.27
CA ALA A 884 -6.19 4.06 26.13
C ALA A 884 -5.90 5.20 27.12
N PHE A 885 -4.73 5.16 27.77
CA PHE A 885 -4.25 6.20 28.68
C PHE A 885 -4.13 7.56 27.97
N ARG A 886 -3.46 7.59 26.81
CA ARG A 886 -3.32 8.82 25.99
C ARG A 886 -4.60 9.26 25.28
N LEU A 887 -5.70 8.51 25.36
CA LEU A 887 -7.05 8.97 24.97
C LEU A 887 -7.80 9.60 26.16
N LEU A 888 -7.72 9.02 27.36
CA LEU A 888 -8.42 9.50 28.56
C LEU A 888 -7.72 10.66 29.27
N TRP A 889 -6.39 10.61 29.45
CA TRP A 889 -5.64 11.54 30.31
C TRP A 889 -4.95 12.65 29.50
N PRO A 890 -5.27 13.95 29.70
CA PRO A 890 -4.56 15.05 29.04
C PRO A 890 -3.28 15.46 29.80
N GLU A 891 -2.12 15.34 29.17
CA GLU A 891 -0.80 15.59 29.79
C GLU A 891 -0.53 17.03 30.23
N ASN A 892 -1.31 18.02 29.78
CA ASN A 892 -1.04 19.44 30.02
C ASN A 892 -1.77 20.03 31.24
N THR A 893 -2.43 19.22 32.08
CA THR A 893 -3.06 19.68 33.34
C THR A 893 -2.58 18.85 34.52
N VAL A 894 -1.43 19.23 35.10
CA VAL A 894 -0.89 18.65 36.34
C VAL A 894 -1.78 18.96 37.56
N THR A 895 -2.61 20.01 37.48
CA THR A 895 -3.67 20.30 38.44
C THR A 895 -5.04 19.95 37.85
N LEU A 896 -5.72 18.96 38.45
CA LEU A 896 -7.15 18.79 38.28
C LEU A 896 -7.86 19.89 39.10
N LYS A 897 -8.27 20.98 38.45
CA LYS A 897 -9.11 22.00 39.10
C LYS A 897 -10.53 21.45 39.31
N GLU A 898 -10.94 21.43 40.58
CA GLU A 898 -12.28 21.75 41.10
C GLU A 898 -13.46 21.08 40.35
N VAL A 899 -14.18 20.09 40.88
CA VAL A 899 -14.70 19.92 42.26
C VAL A 899 -14.85 18.42 42.58
N THR A 900 -14.63 18.00 43.83
CA THR A 900 -15.01 16.66 44.28
C THR A 900 -16.53 16.59 44.49
N ASP A 901 -17.21 15.70 43.77
CA ASP A 901 -18.68 15.54 43.78
C ASP A 901 -19.10 14.54 44.88
N PRO A 902 -19.62 14.99 46.05
CA PRO A 902 -19.89 14.09 47.17
C PRO A 902 -21.04 13.12 46.86
N GLY A 903 -21.98 13.52 45.98
CA GLY A 903 -23.09 12.68 45.55
C GLY A 903 -22.61 11.54 44.65
N ALA A 904 -21.67 11.80 43.75
CA ALA A 904 -21.08 10.74 42.92
C ALA A 904 -20.17 9.78 43.68
N VAL A 905 -19.48 10.24 44.74
CA VAL A 905 -18.70 9.35 45.62
C VAL A 905 -19.62 8.45 46.46
N LYS A 906 -20.62 9.04 47.14
CA LYS A 906 -21.62 8.30 47.95
C LYS A 906 -22.51 7.34 47.15
N ALA A 907 -22.53 7.44 45.82
CA ALA A 907 -23.25 6.54 44.93
C ALA A 907 -22.42 5.36 44.40
N LEU A 908 -21.12 5.28 44.72
CA LEU A 908 -20.20 4.28 44.16
C LEU A 908 -19.29 3.58 45.19
N ILE A 909 -19.15 4.11 46.41
CA ILE A 909 -18.28 3.59 47.46
C ILE A 909 -19.00 3.75 48.81
N GLU A 910 -19.05 2.70 49.63
CA GLU A 910 -19.62 2.77 50.98
C GLU A 910 -18.55 3.08 52.06
N PRO A 911 -18.93 3.55 53.27
CA PRO A 911 -17.95 3.84 54.32
C PRO A 911 -17.08 2.64 54.73
N GLU A 912 -17.63 1.42 54.63
CA GLU A 912 -16.90 0.17 54.93
C GLU A 912 -15.81 -0.13 53.88
N ASP A 913 -16.06 0.23 52.62
CA ASP A 913 -15.08 0.09 51.52
C ASP A 913 -13.85 0.99 51.73
N VAL A 914 -14.04 2.19 52.29
CA VAL A 914 -12.91 3.05 52.69
C VAL A 914 -12.05 2.37 53.76
N GLY A 915 -12.66 1.58 54.65
CA GLY A 915 -11.96 0.71 55.59
C GLY A 915 -11.17 -0.41 54.89
N ARG A 916 -11.78 -1.10 53.92
CA ARG A 916 -11.13 -2.14 53.10
C ARG A 916 -9.92 -1.60 52.33
N ILE A 917 -10.05 -0.43 51.71
CA ILE A 917 -8.97 0.25 50.97
C ILE A 917 -7.82 0.63 51.93
N LYS A 918 -8.11 1.15 53.12
CA LYS A 918 -7.09 1.43 54.14
C LYS A 918 -6.34 0.17 54.60
N ALA A 919 -7.06 -0.94 54.80
CA ALA A 919 -6.46 -2.21 55.21
C ALA A 919 -5.56 -2.83 54.12
N PHE A 920 -5.89 -2.65 52.83
CA PHE A 920 -4.97 -3.00 51.75
C PHE A 920 -3.71 -2.10 51.75
N VAL A 921 -3.87 -0.78 51.89
CA VAL A 921 -2.74 0.18 51.95
C VAL A 921 -1.81 -0.09 53.15
N SER A 922 -2.34 -0.56 54.28
CA SER A 922 -1.54 -0.97 55.44
C SER A 922 -0.99 -2.41 55.36
N HIS A 923 -1.09 -3.07 54.19
CA HIS A 923 -0.67 -4.45 53.94
C HIS A 923 -1.33 -5.50 54.86
N GLN A 924 -2.58 -5.26 55.28
CA GLN A 924 -3.40 -6.18 56.08
C GLN A 924 -4.39 -7.02 55.25
N LEU A 925 -4.56 -6.70 53.96
CA LEU A 925 -5.40 -7.43 53.01
C LEU A 925 -4.69 -7.62 51.66
N ASP A 926 -4.94 -8.75 51.01
CA ASP A 926 -4.45 -9.03 49.65
C ASP A 926 -5.21 -8.23 48.58
N PHE A 927 -4.59 -8.03 47.41
CA PHE A 927 -5.20 -7.37 46.25
C PHE A 927 -6.56 -7.96 45.84
N LEU A 928 -6.76 -9.27 46.01
CA LEU A 928 -8.03 -9.94 45.71
C LEU A 928 -9.21 -9.41 46.55
N ALA A 929 -8.96 -8.92 47.77
CA ALA A 929 -9.98 -8.38 48.67
C ALA A 929 -10.40 -6.92 48.38
N ILE A 930 -9.78 -6.27 47.37
CA ILE A 930 -10.17 -4.93 46.88
C ILE A 930 -10.43 -4.87 45.37
N ARG A 931 -10.33 -6.00 44.65
CA ARG A 931 -10.41 -6.07 43.18
C ARG A 931 -11.77 -5.56 42.62
N ASP A 932 -12.82 -5.69 43.41
CA ASP A 932 -14.18 -5.15 43.20
C ASP A 932 -14.25 -3.62 43.30
N LEU A 933 -13.41 -3.00 44.15
CA LEU A 933 -13.38 -1.56 44.39
C LEU A 933 -12.51 -0.79 43.39
N ILE A 934 -11.54 -1.46 42.74
CA ILE A 934 -10.67 -0.82 41.75
C ILE A 934 -11.45 -0.22 40.55
N PRO A 935 -12.47 -0.88 39.95
CA PRO A 935 -13.28 -0.28 38.89
C PRO A 935 -14.04 1.03 39.26
N PRO A 936 -14.82 1.13 40.36
CA PRO A 936 -15.48 2.39 40.73
C PRO A 936 -14.48 3.48 41.13
N LEU A 937 -13.36 3.13 41.80
CA LEU A 937 -12.26 4.07 42.06
C LEU A 937 -11.67 4.61 40.76
N ALA A 938 -11.43 3.74 39.76
CA ALA A 938 -10.94 4.14 38.46
C ALA A 938 -11.97 5.04 37.73
N GLU A 939 -13.27 4.76 37.79
CA GLU A 939 -14.29 5.66 37.22
C GLU A 939 -14.31 7.03 37.91
N LEU A 940 -14.21 7.10 39.24
CA LEU A 940 -14.16 8.36 39.99
C LEU A 940 -12.93 9.22 39.62
N VAL A 941 -11.75 8.60 39.54
CA VAL A 941 -10.51 9.27 39.11
C VAL A 941 -10.59 9.68 37.62
N PHE A 942 -10.89 8.74 36.72
CA PHE A 942 -10.92 8.98 35.28
C PHE A 942 -12.14 9.77 34.81
N SER A 943 -13.14 10.04 35.66
CA SER A 943 -14.23 11.00 35.40
C SER A 943 -13.92 12.44 35.81
N ARG A 944 -12.80 12.71 36.54
CA ARG A 944 -12.46 14.00 37.19
C ARG A 944 -13.38 14.40 38.36
N ARG A 945 -14.18 13.48 38.89
CA ARG A 945 -15.04 13.71 40.07
C ARG A 945 -14.31 13.68 41.40
N VAL A 946 -13.01 13.38 41.39
CA VAL A 946 -12.12 13.40 42.55
C VAL A 946 -10.85 14.17 42.20
N GLY A 947 -10.48 15.13 43.04
CA GLY A 947 -9.28 15.95 42.88
C GLY A 947 -9.05 16.93 44.02
N PRO A 948 -7.86 17.56 44.10
CA PRO A 948 -6.74 17.43 43.18
C PRO A 948 -5.89 16.18 43.46
N LEU A 949 -5.67 15.34 42.43
CA LEU A 949 -4.86 14.13 42.51
C LEU A 949 -3.59 14.24 41.65
N SER A 950 -2.42 14.17 42.28
CA SER A 950 -1.10 14.18 41.63
C SER A 950 -0.58 12.77 41.30
N LEU A 951 -1.44 11.93 40.69
CA LEU A 951 -1.10 10.55 40.33
C LEU A 951 0.05 10.48 39.33
N GLY A 952 1.08 9.70 39.65
CA GLY A 952 2.18 9.42 38.73
C GLY A 952 1.73 8.58 37.53
N HIS A 953 2.30 8.82 36.35
CA HIS A 953 1.85 8.22 35.09
C HIS A 953 1.82 6.68 35.10
N VAL A 954 2.73 6.00 35.80
CA VAL A 954 2.72 4.52 35.90
C VAL A 954 1.56 4.04 36.78
N ALA A 955 1.37 4.65 37.96
CA ALA A 955 0.25 4.34 38.86
C ALA A 955 -1.12 4.58 38.20
N ALA A 956 -1.26 5.66 37.42
CA ALA A 956 -2.48 5.92 36.65
C ALA A 956 -2.72 4.88 35.55
N ARG A 957 -1.68 4.38 34.87
CA ARG A 957 -1.80 3.27 33.90
C ARG A 957 -2.20 1.95 34.58
N LEU A 958 -1.63 1.63 35.74
CA LEU A 958 -2.02 0.45 36.52
C LEU A 958 -3.52 0.51 36.88
N LEU A 959 -3.98 1.63 37.43
CA LEU A 959 -5.39 1.87 37.77
C LEU A 959 -6.31 1.76 36.54
N LEU A 960 -5.87 2.26 35.37
CA LEU A 960 -6.62 2.18 34.12
C LEU A 960 -6.78 0.73 33.62
N GLY A 961 -5.67 -0.01 33.54
CA GLY A 961 -5.63 -1.36 32.98
C GLY A 961 -6.41 -2.36 33.83
N ILE A 962 -6.24 -2.29 35.16
CA ILE A 962 -6.97 -3.14 36.12
C ILE A 962 -8.45 -2.72 36.19
N GLY A 963 -8.73 -1.43 36.36
CA GLY A 963 -10.07 -0.94 36.71
C GLY A 963 -11.04 -0.79 35.54
N LEU A 964 -10.59 -0.23 34.40
CA LEU A 964 -11.49 0.07 33.26
C LEU A 964 -11.33 -0.88 32.08
N MET A 965 -10.13 -1.45 31.87
CA MET A 965 -9.90 -2.46 30.82
C MET A 965 -10.06 -3.90 31.33
N GLY A 966 -9.97 -4.14 32.64
CA GLY A 966 -10.15 -5.46 33.25
C GLY A 966 -9.00 -6.44 33.03
N MET A 967 -7.80 -5.93 32.73
CA MET A 967 -6.62 -6.74 32.42
C MET A 967 -6.10 -7.52 33.64
N GLU A 968 -5.52 -8.70 33.41
CA GLU A 968 -4.77 -9.42 34.43
C GLU A 968 -3.44 -8.73 34.75
N GLN A 969 -3.04 -8.68 36.03
CA GLN A 969 -1.77 -8.06 36.47
C GLN A 969 -0.55 -8.61 35.70
N LYS A 970 -0.51 -9.91 35.36
CA LYS A 970 0.61 -10.50 34.60
C LYS A 970 0.71 -9.92 33.17
N ALA A 971 -0.41 -9.80 32.45
CA ALA A 971 -0.42 -9.21 31.11
C ALA A 971 -0.11 -7.71 31.14
N LEU A 972 -0.61 -7.02 32.17
CA LEU A 972 -0.35 -5.60 32.42
C LEU A 972 1.14 -5.31 32.67
N LEU A 973 1.82 -6.17 33.43
CA LEU A 973 3.26 -6.05 33.68
C LEU A 973 4.10 -6.33 32.43
N GLN A 974 3.69 -7.28 31.59
CA GLN A 974 4.30 -7.51 30.28
C GLN A 974 4.19 -6.27 29.38
N GLU A 975 3.00 -5.65 29.25
CA GLU A 975 2.84 -4.44 28.41
C GLU A 975 3.60 -3.22 28.98
N LEU A 976 3.67 -3.08 30.31
CA LEU A 976 4.47 -2.04 30.97
C LEU A 976 5.99 -2.29 30.89
N SER A 977 6.44 -3.39 30.29
CA SER A 977 7.86 -3.81 30.21
C SER A 977 8.52 -4.03 31.59
N LEU A 978 7.72 -4.30 32.62
CA LEU A 978 8.17 -4.54 34.00
C LEU A 978 8.37 -6.05 34.22
N VAL A 979 9.39 -6.61 33.56
CA VAL A 979 9.71 -8.04 33.65
C VAL A 979 10.84 -8.25 34.68
N SER A 980 10.44 -8.55 35.91
CA SER A 980 11.31 -8.99 37.02
C SER A 980 10.49 -9.87 37.97
N ASP A 981 11.14 -10.74 38.75
CA ASP A 981 10.40 -11.65 39.65
C ASP A 981 9.64 -10.89 40.75
N ASP A 982 10.15 -9.71 41.16
CA ASP A 982 9.49 -8.78 42.08
C ASP A 982 8.40 -7.90 41.44
N ALA A 983 8.09 -8.05 40.14
CA ALA A 983 7.21 -7.11 39.43
C ALA A 983 5.79 -7.02 40.01
N PHE A 984 5.26 -8.10 40.60
CA PHE A 984 3.97 -8.09 41.30
C PHE A 984 4.04 -7.22 42.57
N ASN A 985 5.07 -7.42 43.41
CA ASN A 985 5.31 -6.60 44.61
C ASN A 985 5.44 -5.11 44.26
N GLN A 986 6.11 -4.80 43.14
CA GLN A 986 6.25 -3.43 42.64
C GLN A 986 4.93 -2.84 42.13
N ALA A 987 4.11 -3.64 41.45
CA ALA A 987 2.78 -3.21 40.97
C ALA A 987 1.84 -2.89 42.13
N ASP A 988 1.79 -3.74 43.15
CA ASP A 988 0.93 -3.55 44.31
C ASP A 988 1.43 -2.39 45.18
N ALA A 989 2.74 -2.20 45.36
CA ALA A 989 3.29 -1.02 46.03
C ALA A 989 2.97 0.30 45.28
N LEU A 990 3.01 0.29 43.94
CA LEU A 990 2.58 1.43 43.12
C LEU A 990 1.06 1.67 43.18
N LEU A 991 0.26 0.62 43.39
CA LEU A 991 -1.19 0.72 43.59
C LEU A 991 -1.53 1.25 44.99
N CYS A 992 -0.88 0.77 46.06
CA CYS A 992 -1.01 1.34 47.41
C CYS A 992 -0.75 2.84 47.38
N ARG A 993 0.37 3.27 46.78
CA ARG A 993 0.73 4.69 46.63
C ARG A 993 -0.25 5.49 45.75
N ALA A 994 -1.00 4.85 44.87
CA ALA A 994 -2.10 5.49 44.14
C ALA A 994 -3.32 5.72 45.05
N LEU A 995 -3.66 4.71 45.86
CA LEU A 995 -4.81 4.72 46.78
C LEU A 995 -4.60 5.65 47.98
N GLU A 996 -3.38 5.74 48.51
CA GLU A 996 -2.96 6.73 49.53
C GLU A 996 -3.36 8.17 49.17
N LEU A 997 -3.22 8.55 47.90
CA LEU A 997 -3.58 9.90 47.42
C LEU A 997 -5.10 10.08 47.29
N VAL A 998 -5.85 8.99 47.11
CA VAL A 998 -7.31 9.01 46.91
C VAL A 998 -8.08 8.98 48.24
N ILE A 999 -7.60 8.26 49.25
CA ILE A 999 -8.27 8.11 50.57
C ILE A 999 -8.70 9.47 51.17
N PRO A 1000 -7.82 10.50 51.30
CA PRO A 1000 -8.22 11.79 51.90
C PRO A 1000 -9.33 12.51 51.13
N CYS A 1001 -9.38 12.32 49.81
CA CYS A 1001 -10.42 12.91 48.97
C CYS A 1001 -11.79 12.23 49.16
N LEU A 1002 -11.81 10.92 49.46
CA LEU A 1002 -13.02 10.18 49.79
C LEU A 1002 -13.54 10.58 51.18
N GLU A 1003 -12.66 10.58 52.18
CA GLU A 1003 -13.01 10.95 53.57
C GLU A 1003 -13.58 12.37 53.68
N GLY A 1004 -12.98 13.32 52.96
CA GLY A 1004 -13.45 14.70 52.87
C GLY A 1004 -14.84 14.86 52.23
N THR A 1005 -15.35 13.85 51.52
CA THR A 1005 -16.74 13.82 51.00
C THR A 1005 -17.70 12.95 51.81
N MET A 1006 -17.20 12.01 52.61
CA MET A 1006 -18.05 11.21 53.51
C MET A 1006 -18.38 11.93 54.82
N THR A 1007 -17.52 12.88 55.24
CA THR A 1007 -17.70 13.70 56.45
C THR A 1007 -18.55 14.96 56.25
N THR A 1008 -18.85 15.32 55.00
CA THR A 1008 -19.77 16.41 54.59
C THR A 1008 -21.07 15.86 54.04
#